data_AF-A0A803PTJ9-F1
#
_entry.id   AF-A0A803PTJ9-F1
#
_cell.length_a   1.000
_cell.length_b   1.000
_cell.length_c   1.000
_cell.angle_alpha   90.00
_cell.angle_beta   90.00
_cell.angle_gamma   90.00
#
_symmetry.space_group_name_H-M   'P 1'
#
loop_
_entity.id
_entity.type
_entity.pdbx_description
1 polymer ?
#
loop_
_entity_poly.entity_id
_entity_poly.type
_entity_poly.pdbx_seq_one_letter_code
_entity_poly.pdbx_strand_id
1 'polypeptide(L)'
;MSETSVWITSQSGCIYERFWNGVQWVVAPHDLPISEGHAASIFIVNHTILALSESGYLYQMQLNEISQPIWLEFVPTLFQTTDTEIESSRVLIKAGVVSHDGERVYFCTRSGTLLELAEIEPTRWVNHGQPPGADVAAVADAGTIRKEVVYTISSIGNLYEYDRNSKPLWKKHIWKEGAAKDASLEPLKGAALHGLIRDHSISLFLLTKDGILVERRLNQRKWKWLVHGSPKNQHLSSITHAQHEDSNEKFFSLFFTTSSGSVFEYRIPKRAGNSQENQMAETWVNHMHPPHAKAARGIGGLQFQVGRIVFPLDDGRLAELHISGIGGDNVGPINSANVRRKSTMKYVWSVLDAPETEGWNAEYCTEERGPTNCIMGIRDEPNDLGTARLATRRRKGSQQDYLIPSVVASNGPANALDKYRFADNWIERNFRLRVMQGGRSFFLITDGGFTFEYLYTEHTWIWLRHDYPAAIKGAVGNYNGSLYVIDTAGSLLIRERSGNQLAWINCTAFKKGGQVTGGPPWDGIPGRALKVTPEDALFFVSKNGRLLQFTVALRKFKWKDCQNPPNTRVACIIDQELFRENIVFVVGTNGRLYQYNKVTDLWHEHYQSQHLILSRLPGTAMRPSSMSLTGSLFMLSEDGGLVEYHWNSLDGWNWVEHGAPHKGVTLVGSPGPSFEGNQLFLISSDGNVYLRYVDQTAWKWKNCGFPYIKNMNDDQRQEKVRQKWIQDFCVDEDFSTNYKESEHVDDLSGNCDPKIASIRPIPFSEDSVIFELRDGRLGELKRVDSTQWIWSRTIGTPTSLCMENYWTALAS
;
A
#
# COMPACT_ATOMS: atom_id res chain seq x y z
N MET A 1 -4.63 -22.54 -22.41
CA MET A 1 -5.06 -21.45 -21.50
C MET A 1 -6.54 -21.61 -21.24
N SER A 2 -7.00 -21.44 -20.00
CA SER A 2 -8.41 -21.60 -19.68
C SER A 2 -9.19 -20.32 -20.02
N GLU A 3 -10.47 -20.44 -20.40
CA GLU A 3 -11.42 -19.29 -20.47
C GLU A 3 -11.70 -18.66 -19.09
N THR A 4 -10.94 -19.05 -18.07
CA THR A 4 -11.16 -18.74 -16.66
C THR A 4 -10.00 -17.97 -16.03
N SER A 5 -9.13 -17.36 -16.84
CA SER A 5 -8.04 -16.52 -16.35
C SER A 5 -8.07 -15.10 -16.90
N VAL A 6 -7.54 -14.17 -16.09
CA VAL A 6 -7.40 -12.75 -16.38
C VAL A 6 -5.94 -12.39 -16.19
N TRP A 7 -5.33 -11.85 -17.23
CA TRP A 7 -3.95 -11.37 -17.19
C TRP A 7 -3.94 -9.86 -16.95
N ILE A 8 -3.13 -9.42 -16.00
CA ILE A 8 -3.06 -8.02 -15.59
C ILE A 8 -1.61 -7.55 -15.67
N THR A 9 -1.41 -6.42 -16.34
CA THR A 9 -0.23 -5.58 -16.18
C THR A 9 -0.57 -4.49 -15.19
N SER A 10 0.23 -4.38 -14.15
CA SER A 10 -0.03 -3.51 -13.02
C SER A 10 0.65 -2.15 -13.16
N GLN A 11 0.45 -1.27 -12.18
CA GLN A 11 1.11 0.03 -12.17
C GLN A 11 2.60 -0.07 -11.82
N SER A 12 3.03 -1.10 -11.07
CA SER A 12 4.46 -1.34 -10.85
C SER A 12 5.14 -2.04 -12.03
N GLY A 13 4.38 -2.42 -13.06
CA GLY A 13 4.89 -3.13 -14.23
C GLY A 13 5.11 -4.62 -14.01
N CYS A 14 4.56 -5.18 -12.94
CA CYS A 14 4.43 -6.63 -12.78
C CYS A 14 3.32 -7.18 -13.68
N ILE A 15 3.44 -8.46 -13.99
CA ILE A 15 2.49 -9.26 -14.75
C ILE A 15 2.00 -10.37 -13.84
N TYR A 16 0.69 -10.51 -13.70
CA TYR A 16 0.12 -11.66 -13.00
C TYR A 16 -1.15 -12.16 -13.68
N GLU A 17 -1.39 -13.46 -13.50
CA GLU A 17 -2.56 -14.16 -13.98
C GLU A 17 -3.46 -14.49 -12.79
N ARG A 18 -4.65 -13.89 -12.73
CA ARG A 18 -5.72 -14.30 -11.82
C ARG A 18 -6.57 -15.37 -12.50
N PHE A 19 -6.53 -16.61 -12.00
CA PHE A 19 -7.27 -17.73 -12.59
C PHE A 19 -8.13 -18.48 -11.58
N TRP A 20 -9.15 -19.17 -12.06
CA TRP A 20 -10.00 -20.01 -11.21
C TRP A 20 -9.46 -21.45 -11.19
N ASN A 21 -9.09 -21.94 -10.01
CA ASN A 21 -8.55 -23.30 -9.86
C ASN A 21 -9.63 -24.39 -9.71
N GLY A 22 -10.91 -24.03 -9.82
CA GLY A 22 -12.06 -24.92 -9.59
C GLY A 22 -12.77 -24.68 -8.26
N VAL A 23 -12.06 -24.14 -7.25
CA VAL A 23 -12.58 -23.91 -5.90
C VAL A 23 -12.58 -22.43 -5.53
N GLN A 24 -11.52 -21.71 -5.90
CA GLN A 24 -11.33 -20.30 -5.59
C GLN A 24 -10.50 -19.60 -6.67
N TRP A 25 -10.49 -18.28 -6.60
CA TRP A 25 -9.58 -17.47 -7.40
C TRP A 25 -8.17 -17.52 -6.80
N VAL A 26 -7.18 -17.64 -7.67
CA VAL A 26 -5.76 -17.73 -7.32
C VAL A 26 -4.95 -16.85 -8.27
N VAL A 27 -3.76 -16.40 -7.87
CA VAL A 27 -2.96 -15.46 -8.68
C VAL A 27 -1.53 -15.96 -8.89
N ALA A 28 -1.12 -16.16 -10.14
CA ALA A 28 0.26 -16.54 -10.47
C ALA A 28 1.05 -15.34 -11.02
N PRO A 29 2.24 -15.02 -10.49
CA PRO A 29 3.12 -14.00 -11.06
C PRO A 29 3.82 -14.53 -12.30
N HIS A 30 4.04 -13.63 -13.26
CA HIS A 30 4.73 -13.89 -14.54
C HIS A 30 5.57 -12.67 -14.95
N ASP A 31 6.25 -12.07 -13.98
CA ASP A 31 7.01 -10.83 -14.17
C ASP A 31 8.14 -10.98 -15.20
N LEU A 32 8.46 -9.87 -15.88
CA LEU A 32 9.67 -9.79 -16.68
C LEU A 32 10.91 -9.83 -15.75
N PRO A 33 12.05 -10.39 -16.19
CA PRO A 33 13.28 -10.31 -15.41
C PRO A 33 13.66 -8.85 -15.13
N ILE A 34 14.16 -8.56 -13.92
CA ILE A 34 14.50 -7.20 -13.46
C ILE A 34 15.44 -6.45 -14.44
N SER A 35 16.29 -7.17 -15.18
CA SER A 35 17.18 -6.61 -16.20
C SER A 35 16.44 -5.99 -17.39
N GLU A 36 15.23 -6.45 -17.68
CA GLU A 36 14.45 -6.12 -18.89
C GLU A 36 13.50 -4.92 -18.68
N GLY A 37 13.33 -4.49 -17.42
CA GLY A 37 12.48 -3.37 -17.03
C GLY A 37 11.01 -3.73 -16.81
N HIS A 38 10.19 -2.71 -16.57
CA HIS A 38 8.77 -2.83 -16.25
C HIS A 38 7.93 -3.21 -17.47
N ALA A 39 6.92 -4.07 -17.30
CA ALA A 39 5.96 -4.38 -18.35
C ALA A 39 4.92 -3.25 -18.50
N ALA A 40 4.59 -2.90 -19.74
CA ALA A 40 3.63 -1.86 -20.09
C ALA A 40 2.30 -2.42 -20.60
N SER A 41 2.31 -3.55 -21.32
CA SER A 41 1.09 -4.18 -21.84
C SER A 41 1.30 -5.66 -22.19
N ILE A 42 0.21 -6.43 -22.15
CA ILE A 42 0.19 -7.85 -22.54
C ILE A 42 -0.72 -8.05 -23.75
N PHE A 43 -0.32 -8.95 -24.65
CA PHE A 43 -1.08 -9.40 -25.80
C PHE A 43 -1.21 -10.92 -25.77
N ILE A 44 -2.42 -11.42 -26.04
CA ILE A 44 -2.69 -12.85 -26.16
C ILE A 44 -3.09 -13.11 -27.60
N VAL A 45 -2.34 -13.97 -28.29
CA VAL A 45 -2.45 -14.18 -29.74
C VAL A 45 -2.26 -15.65 -30.03
N ASN A 46 -3.28 -16.30 -30.59
CA ASN A 46 -3.25 -17.75 -30.86
C ASN A 46 -2.68 -18.57 -29.67
N HIS A 47 -3.14 -18.29 -28.44
CA HIS A 47 -2.68 -18.89 -27.18
C HIS A 47 -1.23 -18.59 -26.75
N THR A 48 -0.50 -17.76 -27.49
CA THR A 48 0.82 -17.25 -27.12
C THR A 48 0.66 -15.92 -26.37
N ILE A 49 1.44 -15.73 -25.31
CA ILE A 49 1.47 -14.48 -24.55
C ILE A 49 2.70 -13.68 -24.95
N LEU A 50 2.47 -12.40 -25.29
CA LEU A 50 3.51 -11.41 -25.56
C LEU A 50 3.41 -10.28 -24.53
N ALA A 51 4.54 -9.83 -24.01
CA ALA A 51 4.63 -8.69 -23.10
C ALA A 51 5.49 -7.59 -23.73
N LEU A 52 5.02 -6.35 -23.68
CA LEU A 52 5.77 -5.17 -24.10
C LEU A 52 6.36 -4.49 -22.88
N SER A 53 7.67 -4.23 -22.87
CA SER A 53 8.31 -3.44 -21.83
C SER A 53 8.17 -1.93 -22.06
N GLU A 54 8.30 -1.13 -21.00
CA GLU A 54 8.33 0.34 -21.10
C GLU A 54 9.44 0.86 -22.02
N SER A 55 10.54 0.11 -22.15
CA SER A 55 11.64 0.42 -23.08
C SER A 55 11.27 0.22 -24.54
N GLY A 56 10.16 -0.46 -24.82
CA GLY A 56 9.65 -0.72 -26.16
C GLY A 56 10.11 -2.05 -26.77
N TYR A 57 10.60 -2.98 -25.94
CA TYR A 57 10.97 -4.34 -26.35
C TYR A 57 9.79 -5.30 -26.15
N LEU A 58 9.65 -6.27 -27.04
CA LEU A 58 8.61 -7.28 -26.97
C LEU A 58 9.22 -8.59 -26.50
N TYR A 59 8.54 -9.29 -25.59
CA TYR A 59 8.95 -10.57 -25.04
C TYR A 59 7.85 -11.60 -25.29
N GLN A 60 8.24 -12.83 -25.61
CA GLN A 60 7.33 -13.95 -25.76
C GLN A 60 7.48 -14.89 -24.56
N MET A 61 6.35 -15.28 -23.96
CA MET A 61 6.35 -16.32 -22.95
C MET A 61 6.42 -17.68 -23.64
N GLN A 62 7.42 -18.47 -23.29
CA GLN A 62 7.60 -19.85 -23.74
C GLN A 62 7.78 -20.78 -22.54
N LEU A 63 7.51 -22.06 -22.73
CA LEU A 63 7.80 -23.07 -21.71
C LEU A 63 9.19 -23.67 -21.97
N ASN A 64 10.02 -23.74 -20.94
CA ASN A 64 11.30 -24.44 -21.02
C ASN A 64 11.10 -25.98 -21.03
N GLU A 65 12.19 -26.74 -21.12
CA GLU A 65 12.17 -28.22 -21.14
C GLU A 65 11.50 -28.84 -19.90
N ILE A 66 11.44 -28.11 -18.79
CA ILE A 66 10.85 -28.52 -17.51
C ILE A 66 9.42 -27.95 -17.35
N SER A 67 8.82 -27.42 -18.43
CA SER A 67 7.48 -26.81 -18.43
C SER A 67 7.32 -25.58 -17.52
N GLN A 68 8.40 -24.83 -17.28
CA GLN A 68 8.33 -23.54 -16.57
C GLN A 68 8.27 -22.37 -17.57
N PRO A 69 7.47 -21.33 -17.31
CA PRO A 69 7.38 -20.15 -18.16
C PRO A 69 8.68 -19.34 -18.10
N ILE A 70 9.21 -19.00 -19.27
CA ILE A 70 10.35 -18.11 -19.46
C ILE A 70 10.00 -17.01 -20.47
N TRP A 71 10.51 -15.82 -20.24
CA TRP A 71 10.39 -14.70 -21.18
C TRP A 71 11.61 -14.66 -22.10
N LEU A 72 11.37 -14.66 -23.41
CA LEU A 72 12.42 -14.53 -24.43
C LEU A 72 12.17 -13.26 -25.25
N GLU A 73 13.23 -12.49 -25.51
CA GLU A 73 13.13 -11.29 -26.36
C GLU A 73 12.64 -11.69 -27.77
N PHE A 74 11.54 -11.08 -28.20
CA PHE A 74 10.86 -11.35 -29.46
C PHE A 74 11.08 -10.18 -30.44
N VAL A 75 12.21 -10.23 -31.15
CA VAL A 75 12.66 -9.11 -31.99
C VAL A 75 11.93 -9.10 -33.35
N PRO A 76 11.40 -7.95 -33.78
CA PRO A 76 10.86 -7.81 -35.14
C PRO A 76 11.92 -7.96 -36.22
N THR A 77 11.86 -9.03 -37.01
CA THR A 77 12.74 -9.24 -38.16
C THR A 77 12.11 -8.67 -39.43
N LEU A 78 12.46 -7.42 -39.77
CA LEU A 78 12.09 -6.81 -41.03
C LEU A 78 13.14 -7.15 -42.10
N PHE A 79 12.81 -7.99 -43.08
CA PHE A 79 13.68 -8.23 -44.22
C PHE A 79 13.83 -6.92 -45.03
N GLN A 80 14.97 -6.24 -44.90
CA GLN A 80 15.35 -5.14 -45.77
C GLN A 80 15.93 -5.72 -47.06
N THR A 81 15.20 -5.62 -48.15
CA THR A 81 15.72 -5.87 -49.50
C THR A 81 16.50 -4.64 -49.96
N THR A 82 17.77 -4.48 -49.55
CA THR A 82 18.83 -3.76 -50.27
C THR A 82 20.18 -3.90 -49.55
N ASP A 83 21.19 -4.38 -50.28
CA ASP A 83 22.59 -4.62 -49.89
C ASP A 83 23.36 -3.34 -49.47
N THR A 84 23.02 -2.73 -48.35
CA THR A 84 23.92 -1.77 -47.70
C THR A 84 23.93 -1.98 -46.20
N GLU A 85 25.10 -2.39 -45.69
CA GLU A 85 25.45 -2.44 -44.27
C GLU A 85 25.16 -1.10 -43.59
N ILE A 86 23.97 -0.98 -43.01
CA ILE A 86 23.63 0.08 -42.06
C ILE A 86 23.07 -0.66 -40.86
N GLU A 87 23.67 -0.40 -39.70
CA GLU A 87 23.32 -0.94 -38.39
C GLU A 87 21.81 -1.19 -38.26
N SER A 88 21.45 -2.43 -37.96
CA SER A 88 20.07 -2.86 -37.71
C SER A 88 19.44 -1.96 -36.64
N SER A 89 18.74 -0.92 -37.07
CA SER A 89 18.01 -0.02 -36.19
C SER A 89 16.89 -0.82 -35.55
N ARG A 90 17.07 -1.18 -34.27
CA ARG A 90 16.10 -1.97 -33.50
C ARG A 90 14.75 -1.24 -33.49
N VAL A 91 13.69 -1.94 -33.91
CA VAL A 91 12.33 -1.39 -33.95
C VAL A 91 11.77 -1.33 -32.54
N LEU A 92 11.58 -0.13 -32.01
CA LEU A 92 10.96 0.07 -30.71
C LEU A 92 9.45 0.23 -30.84
N ILE A 93 8.71 -0.58 -30.09
CA ILE A 93 7.24 -0.57 -30.07
C ILE A 93 6.76 0.44 -29.02
N LYS A 94 5.66 1.13 -29.34
CA LYS A 94 4.98 2.08 -28.43
C LYS A 94 3.70 1.49 -27.84
N ALA A 95 2.87 0.87 -28.67
CA ALA A 95 1.58 0.29 -28.29
C ALA A 95 1.15 -0.77 -29.31
N GLY A 96 0.16 -1.59 -28.97
CA GLY A 96 -0.40 -2.58 -29.89
C GLY A 96 -1.86 -2.89 -29.63
N VAL A 97 -2.51 -3.51 -30.62
CA VAL A 97 -3.89 -4.01 -30.55
C VAL A 97 -3.97 -5.36 -31.24
N VAL A 98 -4.52 -6.36 -30.53
CA VAL A 98 -4.82 -7.69 -31.09
C VAL A 98 -6.04 -7.59 -32.02
N SER A 99 -5.99 -8.27 -33.16
CA SER A 99 -7.10 -8.37 -34.09
C SER A 99 -8.32 -9.03 -33.46
N HIS A 100 -9.52 -8.76 -33.98
CA HIS A 100 -10.77 -9.31 -33.46
C HIS A 100 -10.81 -10.85 -33.45
N ASP A 101 -10.14 -11.51 -34.40
CA ASP A 101 -10.03 -12.97 -34.47
C ASP A 101 -8.96 -13.56 -33.53
N GLY A 102 -8.15 -12.73 -32.87
CA GLY A 102 -7.09 -13.18 -31.97
C GLY A 102 -5.88 -13.79 -32.68
N GLU A 103 -5.82 -13.70 -34.01
CA GLU A 103 -4.76 -14.33 -34.81
C GLU A 103 -3.57 -13.41 -35.08
N ARG A 104 -3.76 -12.08 -35.05
CA ARG A 104 -2.76 -11.09 -35.45
C ARG A 104 -2.62 -9.97 -34.43
N VAL A 105 -1.47 -9.28 -34.44
CA VAL A 105 -1.28 -8.06 -33.65
C VAL A 105 -0.77 -6.93 -34.52
N TYR A 106 -1.36 -5.76 -34.34
CA TYR A 106 -0.93 -4.52 -34.98
C TYR A 106 -0.25 -3.62 -33.95
N PHE A 107 0.99 -3.23 -34.21
CA PHE A 107 1.80 -2.40 -33.36
C PHE A 107 2.01 -1.01 -33.98
N CYS A 108 2.01 0.00 -33.12
CA CYS A 108 2.49 1.34 -33.42
C CYS A 108 3.94 1.44 -32.95
N THR A 109 4.86 1.75 -33.85
CA THR A 109 6.28 1.95 -33.50
C THR A 109 6.53 3.35 -32.97
N ARG A 110 7.63 3.56 -32.24
CA ARG A 110 8.05 4.90 -31.81
C ARG A 110 8.42 5.83 -32.97
N SER A 111 8.75 5.26 -34.14
CA SER A 111 8.96 6.01 -35.38
C SER A 111 7.67 6.38 -36.11
N GLY A 112 6.50 5.93 -35.63
CA GLY A 112 5.19 6.28 -36.16
C GLY A 112 4.68 5.38 -37.29
N THR A 113 5.25 4.18 -37.46
CA THR A 113 4.82 3.18 -38.46
C THR A 113 3.82 2.17 -37.89
N LEU A 114 2.98 1.61 -38.77
CA LEU A 114 2.13 0.45 -38.49
C LEU A 114 2.86 -0.85 -38.84
N LEU A 115 3.03 -1.72 -37.86
CA LEU A 115 3.68 -3.01 -37.98
C LEU A 115 2.69 -4.13 -37.65
N GLU A 116 2.60 -5.18 -38.45
CA GLU A 116 1.74 -6.35 -38.22
C GLU A 116 2.60 -7.57 -37.90
N LEU A 117 2.25 -8.26 -36.82
CA LEU A 117 2.64 -9.64 -36.57
C LEU A 117 1.52 -10.54 -37.11
N ALA A 118 1.74 -11.07 -38.31
CA ALA A 118 0.73 -11.81 -39.05
C ALA A 118 0.64 -13.27 -38.61
N GLU A 119 1.78 -13.88 -38.32
CA GLU A 119 1.93 -15.27 -37.89
C GLU A 119 3.05 -15.34 -36.84
N ILE A 120 2.86 -16.12 -35.78
CA ILE A 120 3.87 -16.33 -34.73
C ILE A 120 4.78 -17.50 -35.07
N GLU A 121 4.25 -18.55 -35.69
CA GLU A 121 5.01 -19.76 -35.98
C GLU A 121 4.66 -20.30 -37.38
N PRO A 122 5.51 -20.08 -38.41
CA PRO A 122 6.75 -19.30 -38.38
C PRO A 122 6.51 -17.79 -38.20
N THR A 123 7.46 -17.08 -37.59
CA THR A 123 7.34 -15.65 -37.33
C THR A 123 7.27 -14.84 -38.63
N ARG A 124 6.21 -14.06 -38.78
CA ARG A 124 5.98 -13.23 -39.97
C ARG A 124 5.61 -11.80 -39.61
N TRP A 125 6.54 -10.89 -39.88
CA TRP A 125 6.39 -9.45 -39.69
C TRP A 125 6.09 -8.75 -41.02
N VAL A 126 5.11 -7.84 -41.01
CA VAL A 126 4.73 -7.03 -42.17
C VAL A 126 4.72 -5.56 -41.79
N ASN A 127 5.51 -4.74 -42.50
CA ASN A 127 5.51 -3.29 -42.30
C ASN A 127 4.54 -2.61 -43.27
N HIS A 128 3.49 -1.96 -42.74
CA HIS A 128 2.49 -1.25 -43.53
C HIS A 128 2.83 0.24 -43.75
N GLY A 129 3.94 0.71 -43.18
CA GLY A 129 4.41 2.08 -43.32
C GLY A 129 3.58 3.08 -42.51
N GLN A 130 3.46 4.30 -43.05
CA GLN A 130 2.77 5.43 -42.40
C GLN A 130 1.70 6.00 -43.34
N PRO A 131 0.60 6.57 -42.80
CA PRO A 131 -0.34 7.33 -43.60
C PRO A 131 0.32 8.58 -44.21
N PRO A 132 -0.15 9.06 -45.39
CA PRO A 132 0.42 10.24 -46.03
C PRO A 132 0.38 11.48 -45.13
N GLY A 133 1.57 12.02 -44.80
CA GLY A 133 1.74 13.23 -44.01
C GLY A 133 1.36 13.12 -42.53
N ALA A 134 1.27 11.91 -41.98
CA ALA A 134 0.91 11.67 -40.59
C ALA A 134 1.60 10.40 -40.04
N ASP A 135 1.69 10.31 -38.72
CA ASP A 135 2.17 9.13 -38.00
C ASP A 135 1.00 8.22 -37.58
N VAL A 136 1.33 7.01 -37.16
CA VAL A 136 0.40 6.06 -36.52
C VAL A 136 0.63 6.14 -35.01
N ALA A 137 -0.23 6.85 -34.29
CA ALA A 137 -0.12 7.02 -32.85
C ALA A 137 -0.87 5.94 -32.06
N ALA A 138 -2.00 5.47 -32.58
CA ALA A 138 -2.79 4.38 -32.01
C ALA A 138 -3.60 3.62 -33.07
N VAL A 139 -3.96 2.38 -32.77
CA VAL A 139 -4.91 1.58 -33.56
C VAL A 139 -6.29 1.68 -32.90
N ALA A 140 -7.27 2.21 -33.62
CA ALA A 140 -8.63 2.37 -33.15
C ALA A 140 -9.47 1.08 -33.29
N ASP A 141 -9.31 0.39 -34.41
CA ASP A 141 -9.96 -0.91 -34.69
C ASP A 141 -9.08 -1.78 -35.58
N ALA A 142 -9.05 -3.08 -35.30
CA ALA A 142 -8.27 -4.07 -36.03
C ALA A 142 -9.16 -5.26 -36.45
N GLY A 143 -9.89 -5.08 -37.55
CA GLY A 143 -10.67 -6.16 -38.16
C GLY A 143 -12.08 -6.38 -37.63
N THR A 144 -12.56 -5.60 -36.64
CA THR A 144 -13.94 -5.73 -36.13
C THR A 144 -14.95 -5.17 -37.14
N ILE A 145 -14.66 -4.01 -37.73
CA ILE A 145 -15.55 -3.34 -38.69
C ILE A 145 -15.59 -4.10 -40.02
N ARG A 146 -14.42 -4.46 -40.52
CA ARG A 146 -14.24 -5.19 -41.77
C ARG A 146 -12.98 -6.02 -41.65
N LYS A 147 -13.08 -7.31 -41.95
CA LYS A 147 -11.94 -8.24 -41.92
C LYS A 147 -10.79 -7.66 -42.75
N GLU A 148 -9.58 -7.73 -42.20
CA GLU A 148 -8.33 -7.25 -42.82
C GLU A 148 -8.18 -5.74 -43.04
N VAL A 149 -9.10 -4.91 -42.52
CA VAL A 149 -8.99 -3.45 -42.53
C VAL A 149 -8.63 -2.96 -41.14
N VAL A 150 -7.70 -2.00 -41.08
CA VAL A 150 -7.21 -1.41 -39.82
C VAL A 150 -7.54 0.08 -39.81
N TYR A 151 -8.12 0.55 -38.72
CA TYR A 151 -8.37 1.98 -38.50
C TYR A 151 -7.35 2.52 -37.50
N THR A 152 -6.65 3.59 -37.88
CA THR A 152 -5.60 4.20 -37.05
C THR A 152 -5.87 5.67 -36.78
N ILE A 153 -5.33 6.16 -35.67
CA ILE A 153 -5.38 7.57 -35.27
C ILE A 153 -3.96 8.11 -35.26
N SER A 154 -3.75 9.26 -35.90
CA SER A 154 -2.47 9.97 -35.88
C SER A 154 -2.28 10.81 -34.60
N SER A 155 -1.06 11.24 -34.30
CA SER A 155 -0.77 12.13 -33.15
C SER A 155 -1.56 13.45 -33.18
N ILE A 156 -1.81 13.97 -34.38
CA ILE A 156 -2.64 15.16 -34.62
C ILE A 156 -4.16 14.89 -34.51
N GLY A 157 -4.58 13.65 -34.28
CA GLY A 157 -5.99 13.28 -34.05
C GLY A 157 -6.83 13.06 -35.31
N ASN A 158 -6.22 12.66 -36.44
CA ASN A 158 -6.95 12.29 -37.66
C ASN A 158 -7.16 10.77 -37.74
N LEU A 159 -8.34 10.35 -38.23
CA LEU A 159 -8.67 8.95 -38.47
C LEU A 159 -8.27 8.53 -39.90
N TYR A 160 -7.54 7.43 -40.00
CA TYR A 160 -7.15 6.79 -41.26
C TYR A 160 -7.66 5.35 -41.32
N GLU A 161 -7.98 4.90 -42.52
CA GLU A 161 -8.33 3.52 -42.88
C GLU A 161 -7.18 2.96 -43.73
N TYR A 162 -6.63 1.82 -43.33
CA TYR A 162 -5.68 1.03 -44.09
C TYR A 162 -6.36 -0.23 -44.61
N ASP A 163 -6.42 -0.39 -45.93
CA ASP A 163 -6.95 -1.57 -46.60
C ASP A 163 -5.94 -2.05 -47.66
N ARG A 164 -5.36 -3.23 -47.42
CA ARG A 164 -4.36 -3.88 -48.28
C ARG A 164 -4.84 -4.08 -49.72
N ASN A 165 -6.16 -4.21 -49.90
CA ASN A 165 -6.80 -4.50 -51.18
C ASN A 165 -7.24 -3.21 -51.90
N SER A 166 -7.07 -2.05 -51.27
CA SER A 166 -7.49 -0.76 -51.81
C SER A 166 -6.34 0.00 -52.47
N LYS A 167 -6.67 0.87 -53.44
CA LYS A 167 -5.75 1.86 -54.02
C LYS A 167 -6.43 3.22 -53.98
N PRO A 168 -5.95 4.21 -53.20
CA PRO A 168 -4.76 4.18 -52.34
C PRO A 168 -4.92 3.28 -51.11
N LEU A 169 -3.81 2.70 -50.63
CA LEU A 169 -3.77 1.82 -49.45
C LEU A 169 -4.26 2.52 -48.17
N TRP A 170 -4.02 3.82 -48.07
CA TRP A 170 -4.38 4.67 -46.94
C TRP A 170 -5.46 5.66 -47.35
N LYS A 171 -6.50 5.76 -46.54
CA LYS A 171 -7.62 6.68 -46.76
C LYS A 171 -7.94 7.49 -45.52
N LYS A 172 -7.95 8.81 -45.66
CA LYS A 172 -8.29 9.74 -44.56
C LYS A 172 -9.80 9.90 -44.42
N HIS A 173 -10.33 9.78 -43.21
CA HIS A 173 -11.72 10.10 -42.90
C HIS A 173 -11.86 11.58 -42.55
N ILE A 174 -12.36 12.37 -43.50
CA ILE A 174 -12.51 13.82 -43.33
C ILE A 174 -13.78 14.15 -42.54
N TRP A 175 -13.66 15.09 -41.62
CA TRP A 175 -14.78 15.79 -40.97
C TRP A 175 -15.22 16.93 -41.88
N LYS A 176 -16.46 16.93 -42.42
CA LYS A 176 -16.91 18.03 -43.31
C LYS A 176 -17.35 19.25 -42.47
N GLU A 177 -16.98 20.43 -42.98
CA GLU A 177 -17.07 21.77 -42.36
C GLU A 177 -18.45 22.17 -41.83
N GLY A 178 -18.47 22.86 -40.68
CA GLY A 178 -19.62 23.62 -40.20
C GLY A 178 -19.85 23.69 -38.68
N ALA A 179 -19.23 22.86 -37.85
CA ALA A 179 -19.46 22.93 -36.40
C ALA A 179 -18.28 22.42 -35.56
N ALA A 180 -17.98 23.23 -34.53
CA ALA A 180 -17.03 23.11 -33.43
C ALA A 180 -15.53 23.23 -33.78
N LYS A 181 -14.89 24.25 -33.17
CA LYS A 181 -13.47 24.20 -32.80
C LYS A 181 -13.22 22.87 -32.07
N ASP A 182 -12.10 22.21 -32.35
CA ASP A 182 -11.59 21.02 -31.63
C ASP A 182 -12.14 19.62 -32.03
N ALA A 183 -12.17 19.30 -33.33
CA ALA A 183 -12.51 17.96 -33.83
C ALA A 183 -11.34 16.94 -33.84
N SER A 184 -10.33 17.11 -32.99
CA SER A 184 -9.18 16.19 -32.94
C SER A 184 -9.47 14.97 -32.07
N LEU A 185 -9.19 13.77 -32.60
CA LEU A 185 -9.36 12.51 -31.88
C LEU A 185 -8.22 12.28 -30.87
N GLU A 186 -8.55 11.67 -29.74
CA GLU A 186 -7.58 11.15 -28.78
C GLU A 186 -7.00 9.83 -29.34
N PRO A 187 -5.67 9.60 -29.29
CA PRO A 187 -5.05 8.40 -29.85
C PRO A 187 -5.28 7.18 -28.93
N LEU A 188 -6.50 6.64 -28.96
CA LEU A 188 -6.94 5.53 -28.13
C LEU A 188 -7.63 4.44 -28.97
N LYS A 189 -7.75 3.24 -28.40
CA LYS A 189 -8.57 2.16 -28.95
C LYS A 189 -10.05 2.58 -28.94
N GLY A 190 -10.75 2.35 -30.05
CA GLY A 190 -12.18 2.60 -30.18
C GLY A 190 -13.04 1.38 -29.83
N ALA A 191 -14.35 1.52 -30.00
CA ALA A 191 -15.30 0.41 -29.91
C ALA A 191 -16.13 0.31 -31.20
N ALA A 192 -16.12 -0.86 -31.84
CA ALA A 192 -16.86 -1.11 -33.05
C ALA A 192 -18.12 -1.94 -32.79
N LEU A 193 -19.24 -1.57 -33.43
CA LEU A 193 -20.52 -2.25 -33.33
C LEU A 193 -21.16 -2.45 -34.70
N HIS A 194 -21.83 -3.60 -34.89
CA HIS A 194 -22.62 -3.94 -36.07
C HIS A 194 -24.13 -3.84 -35.78
N GLY A 195 -24.93 -3.55 -36.81
CA GLY A 195 -26.38 -3.77 -36.77
C GLY A 195 -27.22 -2.76 -35.97
N LEU A 196 -26.67 -1.61 -35.55
CA LEU A 196 -27.36 -0.64 -34.68
C LEU A 196 -28.71 -0.09 -35.18
N ILE A 197 -28.94 0.01 -36.49
CA ILE A 197 -30.20 0.56 -37.07
C ILE A 197 -30.81 -0.39 -38.09
N ARG A 198 -29.98 -1.10 -38.86
CA ARG A 198 -30.34 -2.11 -39.86
C ARG A 198 -29.20 -3.13 -39.94
N ASP A 199 -29.47 -4.31 -40.47
CA ASP A 199 -28.54 -5.45 -40.57
C ASP A 199 -27.19 -5.16 -41.28
N HIS A 200 -27.01 -3.96 -41.86
CA HIS A 200 -25.80 -3.56 -42.60
C HIS A 200 -25.21 -2.19 -42.15
N SER A 201 -25.58 -1.67 -40.97
CA SER A 201 -24.96 -0.45 -40.42
C SER A 201 -23.75 -0.80 -39.54
N ILE A 202 -22.64 -0.10 -39.74
CA ILE A 202 -21.42 -0.28 -38.93
C ILE A 202 -21.08 1.03 -38.23
N SER A 203 -20.67 0.95 -36.98
CA SER A 203 -20.37 2.12 -36.15
C SER A 203 -19.06 1.94 -35.41
N LEU A 204 -18.17 2.93 -35.54
CA LEU A 204 -16.94 3.04 -34.78
C LEU A 204 -17.05 4.21 -33.80
N PHE A 205 -17.07 3.91 -32.51
CA PHE A 205 -17.09 4.89 -31.43
C PHE A 205 -15.67 5.26 -31.02
N LEU A 206 -15.42 6.56 -30.89
CA LEU A 206 -14.12 7.17 -30.63
C LEU A 206 -14.28 8.32 -29.63
N LEU A 207 -13.18 8.74 -29.00
CA LEU A 207 -13.12 9.90 -28.12
C LEU A 207 -12.34 11.04 -28.78
N THR A 208 -12.81 12.27 -28.60
CA THR A 208 -12.02 13.47 -28.90
C THR A 208 -11.03 13.76 -27.77
N LYS A 209 -10.03 14.63 -28.02
CA LYS A 209 -9.10 15.09 -26.97
C LYS A 209 -9.80 15.78 -25.79
N ASP A 210 -10.96 16.38 -26.05
CA ASP A 210 -11.84 16.98 -25.03
C ASP A 210 -12.74 15.96 -24.31
N GLY A 211 -12.55 14.66 -24.56
CA GLY A 211 -13.27 13.59 -23.87
C GLY A 211 -14.74 13.49 -24.27
N ILE A 212 -15.06 13.81 -25.54
CA ILE A 212 -16.41 13.74 -26.10
C ILE A 212 -16.57 12.46 -26.92
N LEU A 213 -17.70 11.76 -26.75
CA LEU A 213 -18.03 10.59 -27.55
C LEU A 213 -18.48 10.99 -28.95
N VAL A 214 -17.79 10.46 -29.95
CA VAL A 214 -18.13 10.61 -31.37
C VAL A 214 -18.24 9.24 -32.03
N GLU A 215 -19.09 9.16 -33.05
CA GLU A 215 -19.33 7.94 -33.80
C GLU A 215 -19.06 8.19 -35.28
N ARG A 216 -18.21 7.33 -35.85
CA ARG A 216 -18.01 7.21 -37.28
C ARG A 216 -18.90 6.09 -37.80
N ARG A 217 -20.02 6.46 -38.42
CA ARG A 217 -21.07 5.53 -38.87
C ARG A 217 -21.02 5.32 -40.38
N LEU A 218 -21.02 4.06 -40.82
CA LEU A 218 -21.25 3.65 -42.20
C LEU A 218 -22.70 3.16 -42.34
N ASN A 219 -23.48 3.83 -43.20
CA ASN A 219 -24.83 3.40 -43.54
C ASN A 219 -25.03 3.50 -45.06
N GLN A 220 -25.46 2.41 -45.70
CA GLN A 220 -25.70 2.35 -47.16
C GLN A 220 -24.53 2.92 -47.98
N ARG A 221 -23.30 2.51 -47.65
CA ARG A 221 -22.03 2.97 -48.29
C ARG A 221 -21.67 4.45 -48.09
N LYS A 222 -22.41 5.20 -47.28
CA LYS A 222 -22.08 6.59 -46.92
C LYS A 222 -21.62 6.67 -45.48
N TRP A 223 -20.44 7.25 -45.32
CA TRP A 223 -19.86 7.51 -44.03
C TRP A 223 -20.33 8.85 -43.45
N LYS A 224 -20.83 8.86 -42.20
CA LYS A 224 -21.22 10.07 -41.45
C LYS A 224 -20.52 10.16 -40.10
N TRP A 225 -20.36 11.38 -39.60
CA TRP A 225 -19.88 11.65 -38.24
C TRP A 225 -21.08 12.06 -37.40
N LEU A 226 -21.16 11.53 -36.18
CA LEU A 226 -22.21 11.83 -35.22
C LEU A 226 -21.55 12.15 -33.88
N VAL A 227 -22.03 13.19 -33.20
CA VAL A 227 -21.54 13.59 -31.88
C VAL A 227 -22.59 13.18 -30.86
N HIS A 228 -22.20 12.35 -29.90
CA HIS A 228 -23.07 11.88 -28.81
C HIS A 228 -22.89 12.69 -27.53
N GLY A 229 -21.81 13.47 -27.42
CA GLY A 229 -21.53 14.31 -26.25
C GLY A 229 -20.78 13.55 -25.15
N SER A 230 -20.74 14.15 -23.96
CA SER A 230 -20.29 13.50 -22.73
C SER A 230 -21.27 13.83 -21.59
N PRO A 231 -21.26 13.06 -20.49
CA PRO A 231 -22.00 13.43 -19.28
C PRO A 231 -21.60 14.83 -18.79
N LYS A 232 -22.54 15.59 -18.22
CA LYS A 232 -22.31 16.98 -17.78
C LYS A 232 -21.09 17.06 -16.85
N ASN A 233 -20.15 17.95 -17.18
CA ASN A 233 -18.90 18.21 -16.43
C ASN A 233 -17.97 16.99 -16.27
N GLN A 234 -18.07 15.99 -17.15
CA GLN A 234 -17.18 14.83 -17.16
C GLN A 234 -16.42 14.77 -18.49
N HIS A 235 -15.12 14.43 -18.39
CA HIS A 235 -14.24 14.19 -19.51
C HIS A 235 -13.98 12.67 -19.61
N LEU A 236 -14.40 12.07 -20.72
CA LEU A 236 -14.25 10.63 -20.96
C LEU A 236 -12.79 10.33 -21.34
N SER A 237 -12.17 9.33 -20.69
CA SER A 237 -10.76 8.99 -20.89
C SER A 237 -10.50 7.65 -21.57
N SER A 238 -11.43 6.69 -21.52
CA SER A 238 -11.30 5.40 -22.21
C SER A 238 -12.67 4.81 -22.57
N ILE A 239 -12.68 3.81 -23.45
CA ILE A 239 -13.87 3.07 -23.86
C ILE A 239 -13.67 1.58 -23.58
N THR A 240 -14.68 0.95 -22.99
CA THR A 240 -14.80 -0.50 -22.79
C THR A 240 -15.99 -1.03 -23.58
N HIS A 241 -15.71 -1.94 -24.49
CA HIS A 241 -16.72 -2.69 -25.21
C HIS A 241 -17.19 -3.88 -24.36
N ALA A 242 -18.48 -3.97 -24.11
CA ALA A 242 -19.11 -5.14 -23.50
C ALA A 242 -19.89 -5.91 -24.56
N GLN A 243 -19.49 -7.15 -24.85
CA GLN A 243 -20.26 -8.10 -25.63
C GLN A 243 -21.57 -8.47 -24.90
N HIS A 244 -22.63 -8.66 -25.68
CA HIS A 244 -23.98 -8.95 -25.22
C HIS A 244 -24.43 -10.30 -25.78
N GLU A 245 -25.08 -11.13 -24.97
CA GLU A 245 -25.79 -12.32 -25.47
C GLU A 245 -27.10 -11.90 -26.17
N ASP A 246 -27.32 -12.46 -27.35
CA ASP A 246 -28.22 -11.93 -28.39
C ASP A 246 -29.73 -12.05 -28.14
N SER A 247 -30.20 -12.49 -26.98
CA SER A 247 -31.60 -12.96 -26.87
C SER A 247 -32.60 -12.08 -26.13
N ASN A 248 -32.22 -11.06 -25.34
CA ASN A 248 -33.21 -10.33 -24.51
C ASN A 248 -32.99 -8.84 -24.19
N GLU A 249 -31.85 -8.23 -24.54
CA GLU A 249 -31.59 -6.83 -24.16
C GLU A 249 -32.07 -5.81 -25.20
N LYS A 250 -32.78 -4.77 -24.74
CA LYS A 250 -33.34 -3.69 -25.57
C LYS A 250 -32.30 -2.67 -26.05
N PHE A 251 -31.09 -2.67 -25.46
CA PHE A 251 -30.03 -1.70 -25.70
C PHE A 251 -28.68 -2.40 -25.90
N PHE A 252 -27.73 -1.71 -26.54
CA PHE A 252 -26.30 -1.98 -26.45
C PHE A 252 -25.69 -1.06 -25.41
N SER A 253 -24.75 -1.57 -24.62
CA SER A 253 -24.07 -0.80 -23.57
C SER A 253 -22.58 -0.66 -23.87
N LEU A 254 -22.09 0.59 -23.86
CA LEU A 254 -20.67 0.92 -23.88
C LEU A 254 -20.30 1.52 -22.52
N PHE A 255 -19.19 1.08 -21.95
CA PHE A 255 -18.71 1.59 -20.66
C PHE A 255 -17.54 2.55 -20.88
N PHE A 256 -17.45 3.59 -20.05
CA PHE A 256 -16.42 4.62 -20.15
C PHE A 256 -15.85 4.94 -18.78
N THR A 257 -14.52 5.04 -18.67
CA THR A 257 -13.88 5.64 -17.51
C THR A 257 -13.66 7.14 -17.77
N THR A 258 -13.82 7.94 -16.72
CA THR A 258 -13.64 9.40 -16.78
C THR A 258 -12.33 9.83 -16.15
N SER A 259 -11.84 11.02 -16.49
CA SER A 259 -10.67 11.63 -15.84
C SER A 259 -10.87 11.90 -14.35
N SER A 260 -12.12 11.90 -13.86
CA SER A 260 -12.45 12.00 -12.44
C SER A 260 -12.40 10.66 -11.70
N GLY A 261 -12.31 9.55 -12.44
CA GLY A 261 -12.24 8.17 -11.93
C GLY A 261 -13.58 7.45 -11.83
N SER A 262 -14.67 8.01 -12.36
CA SER A 262 -16.01 7.39 -12.38
C SER A 262 -16.26 6.58 -13.65
N VAL A 263 -17.10 5.56 -13.56
CA VAL A 263 -17.53 4.72 -14.69
C VAL A 263 -18.96 5.06 -15.12
N PHE A 264 -19.12 5.31 -16.41
CA PHE A 264 -20.42 5.60 -17.04
C PHE A 264 -20.78 4.52 -18.07
N GLU A 265 -22.06 4.21 -18.17
CA GLU A 265 -22.63 3.35 -19.21
C GLU A 265 -23.44 4.21 -20.19
N TYR A 266 -23.10 4.11 -21.48
CA TYR A 266 -23.87 4.69 -22.58
C TYR A 266 -24.78 3.64 -23.18
N ARG A 267 -26.10 3.89 -23.15
CA ARG A 267 -27.12 2.94 -23.60
C ARG A 267 -27.66 3.33 -24.98
N ILE A 268 -27.50 2.42 -25.94
CA ILE A 268 -27.90 2.62 -27.34
C ILE A 268 -29.07 1.69 -27.69
N PRO A 269 -30.28 2.20 -28.03
CA PRO A 269 -31.45 1.34 -28.29
C PRO A 269 -31.31 0.48 -29.55
N LYS A 270 -31.70 -0.81 -29.48
CA LYS A 270 -31.63 -1.78 -30.60
C LYS A 270 -32.73 -1.63 -31.65
N ARG A 271 -33.90 -1.05 -31.33
CA ARG A 271 -35.01 -0.82 -32.30
C ARG A 271 -35.74 0.50 -32.04
N ALA A 272 -35.80 1.37 -33.05
CA ALA A 272 -36.78 2.44 -33.13
C ALA A 272 -38.10 1.87 -33.71
N GLY A 273 -38.88 1.19 -32.87
CA GLY A 273 -40.26 0.81 -33.22
C GLY A 273 -41.23 1.96 -32.91
N ASN A 274 -42.18 2.24 -33.81
CA ASN A 274 -43.24 3.23 -33.67
C ASN A 274 -44.21 2.91 -32.51
N SER A 275 -43.76 2.99 -31.27
CA SER A 275 -44.65 2.99 -30.10
C SER A 275 -44.32 4.18 -29.23
N GLN A 276 -45.30 5.08 -29.10
CA GLN A 276 -45.32 6.16 -28.13
C GLN A 276 -45.22 5.60 -26.70
N GLU A 277 -44.02 5.40 -26.19
CA GLU A 277 -43.73 5.42 -24.76
C GLU A 277 -42.55 6.38 -24.53
N ASN A 278 -42.89 7.67 -24.51
CA ASN A 278 -42.01 8.71 -23.99
C ASN A 278 -41.91 8.55 -22.46
N GLN A 279 -41.03 7.66 -22.01
CA GLN A 279 -40.25 7.89 -20.81
C GLN A 279 -38.80 7.91 -21.25
N MET A 280 -38.20 9.11 -21.26
CA MET A 280 -36.79 9.33 -21.57
C MET A 280 -35.94 8.51 -20.60
N ALA A 281 -35.54 7.31 -21.00
CA ALA A 281 -34.48 6.59 -20.31
C ALA A 281 -33.20 7.44 -20.47
N GLU A 282 -32.56 7.78 -19.36
CA GLU A 282 -31.28 8.51 -19.37
C GLU A 282 -30.28 7.74 -20.24
N THR A 283 -29.79 8.36 -21.32
CA THR A 283 -28.84 7.75 -22.26
C THR A 283 -27.50 7.40 -21.60
N TRP A 284 -27.18 8.12 -20.52
CA TRP A 284 -25.99 7.93 -19.70
C TRP A 284 -26.40 7.47 -18.31
N VAL A 285 -25.86 6.33 -17.88
CA VAL A 285 -26.04 5.81 -16.51
C VAL A 285 -24.73 5.89 -15.76
N ASN A 286 -24.75 6.51 -14.59
CA ASN A 286 -23.58 6.64 -13.74
C ASN A 286 -23.48 5.43 -12.81
N HIS A 287 -22.45 4.61 -12.99
CA HIS A 287 -22.11 3.50 -12.09
C HIS A 287 -21.14 3.92 -10.98
N MET A 288 -20.77 5.20 -10.95
CA MET A 288 -19.82 5.78 -10.02
C MET A 288 -18.46 5.05 -10.10
N HIS A 289 -17.67 5.18 -9.06
CA HIS A 289 -16.47 4.41 -8.82
C HIS A 289 -16.71 3.46 -7.64
N PRO A 290 -15.89 2.41 -7.46
CA PRO A 290 -15.99 1.57 -6.28
C PRO A 290 -15.84 2.40 -4.98
N PRO A 291 -16.39 1.92 -3.85
CA PRO A 291 -16.19 2.57 -2.56
C PRO A 291 -14.69 2.76 -2.27
N HIS A 292 -14.31 3.97 -1.86
CA HIS A 292 -12.94 4.30 -1.40
C HIS A 292 -11.82 4.19 -2.45
N ALA A 293 -12.15 4.04 -3.74
CA ALA A 293 -11.17 4.09 -4.83
C ALA A 293 -11.77 4.67 -6.10
N LYS A 294 -10.90 5.06 -7.03
CA LYS A 294 -11.25 5.60 -8.35
C LYS A 294 -10.77 4.65 -9.44
N ALA A 295 -11.55 4.51 -10.51
CA ALA A 295 -11.11 3.76 -11.68
C ALA A 295 -9.92 4.46 -12.34
N ALA A 296 -8.97 3.67 -12.82
CA ALA A 296 -7.75 4.16 -13.46
C ALA A 296 -8.08 4.98 -14.70
N ARG A 297 -7.47 6.17 -14.80
CA ARG A 297 -7.72 7.12 -15.90
C ARG A 297 -7.04 6.66 -17.18
N GLY A 298 -7.73 6.77 -18.31
CA GLY A 298 -7.17 6.41 -19.62
C GLY A 298 -7.07 4.91 -19.88
N ILE A 299 -7.43 4.06 -18.92
CA ILE A 299 -7.43 2.60 -19.07
C ILE A 299 -8.88 2.12 -19.20
N GLY A 300 -9.15 1.30 -20.21
CA GLY A 300 -10.43 0.63 -20.38
C GLY A 300 -10.53 -0.58 -19.45
N GLY A 301 -11.71 -0.82 -18.90
CA GLY A 301 -12.01 -2.10 -18.26
C GLY A 301 -12.02 -3.26 -19.27
N LEU A 302 -11.84 -4.47 -18.75
CA LEU A 302 -11.86 -5.73 -19.47
C LEU A 302 -13.14 -6.48 -19.10
N GLN A 303 -13.95 -6.82 -20.09
CA GLN A 303 -15.10 -7.69 -19.85
C GLN A 303 -14.59 -9.11 -19.61
N PHE A 304 -14.84 -9.62 -18.40
CA PHE A 304 -14.52 -11.00 -18.05
C PHE A 304 -15.62 -11.96 -18.53
N GLN A 305 -16.88 -11.60 -18.28
CA GLN A 305 -18.06 -12.33 -18.74
C GLN A 305 -19.19 -11.34 -19.04
N VAL A 306 -20.26 -11.79 -19.69
CA VAL A 306 -21.46 -10.98 -19.88
C VAL A 306 -21.97 -10.50 -18.51
N GLY A 307 -22.07 -9.18 -18.34
CA GLY A 307 -22.45 -8.57 -17.06
C GLY A 307 -21.36 -8.49 -15.98
N ARG A 308 -20.10 -8.86 -16.25
CA ARG A 308 -18.94 -8.74 -15.34
C ARG A 308 -17.77 -8.02 -16.04
N ILE A 309 -17.40 -6.85 -15.54
CA ILE A 309 -16.34 -6.01 -16.13
C ILE A 309 -15.32 -5.67 -15.04
N VAL A 310 -14.05 -5.94 -15.29
CA VAL A 310 -12.95 -5.64 -14.37
C VAL A 310 -12.28 -4.33 -14.77
N PHE A 311 -12.10 -3.44 -13.81
CA PHE A 311 -11.41 -2.16 -13.98
C PHE A 311 -10.18 -2.09 -13.05
N PRO A 312 -9.02 -1.65 -13.54
CA PRO A 312 -7.93 -1.22 -12.67
C PRO A 312 -8.29 0.07 -11.94
N LEU A 313 -7.74 0.26 -10.75
CA LEU A 313 -7.94 1.43 -9.89
C LEU A 313 -6.69 2.31 -9.83
N ASP A 314 -6.86 3.60 -9.54
CA ASP A 314 -5.78 4.59 -9.39
C ASP A 314 -4.80 4.25 -8.24
N ASP A 315 -5.16 3.32 -7.35
CA ASP A 315 -4.33 2.88 -6.21
C ASP A 315 -3.68 1.50 -6.43
N GLY A 316 -3.73 0.96 -7.64
CA GLY A 316 -3.14 -0.33 -8.02
C GLY A 316 -4.03 -1.56 -7.80
N ARG A 317 -5.22 -1.40 -7.19
CA ARG A 317 -6.19 -2.48 -6.99
C ARG A 317 -6.99 -2.78 -8.26
N LEU A 318 -7.76 -3.87 -8.23
CA LEU A 318 -8.75 -4.22 -9.22
C LEU A 318 -10.16 -4.05 -8.64
N ALA A 319 -11.13 -3.71 -9.48
CA ALA A 319 -12.53 -3.73 -9.09
C ALA A 319 -13.39 -4.35 -10.19
N GLU A 320 -14.30 -5.22 -9.79
CA GLU A 320 -15.29 -5.84 -10.65
C GLU A 320 -16.62 -5.09 -10.56
N LEU A 321 -17.06 -4.53 -11.68
CA LEU A 321 -18.43 -4.06 -11.87
C LEU A 321 -19.27 -5.21 -12.41
N HIS A 322 -20.20 -5.72 -11.61
CA HIS A 322 -20.98 -6.89 -11.99
C HIS A 322 -22.47 -6.76 -11.67
N ILE A 323 -23.29 -7.51 -12.41
CA ILE A 323 -24.71 -7.64 -12.06
C ILE A 323 -24.81 -8.34 -10.69
N SER A 324 -25.71 -7.85 -9.84
CA SER A 324 -25.92 -8.43 -8.51
C SER A 324 -26.22 -9.94 -8.60
N GLY A 325 -25.40 -10.76 -7.94
CA GLY A 325 -25.57 -12.22 -7.85
C GLY A 325 -24.72 -13.07 -8.80
N ILE A 326 -24.01 -12.48 -9.77
CA ILE A 326 -23.17 -13.23 -10.73
C ILE A 326 -21.66 -12.96 -10.62
N GLY A 327 -21.24 -12.03 -9.76
CA GLY A 327 -19.85 -11.59 -9.68
C GLY A 327 -19.40 -11.29 -8.25
N GLY A 328 -18.12 -10.94 -8.13
CA GLY A 328 -17.43 -10.75 -6.85
C GLY A 328 -16.45 -11.88 -6.53
N ASP A 329 -15.64 -11.66 -5.50
CA ASP A 329 -14.43 -12.42 -5.25
C ASP A 329 -14.64 -13.91 -4.91
N ASN A 330 -15.82 -14.30 -4.43
CA ASN A 330 -16.13 -15.70 -4.12
C ASN A 330 -16.88 -16.43 -5.25
N VAL A 331 -17.17 -15.75 -6.36
CA VAL A 331 -17.98 -16.31 -7.45
C VAL A 331 -17.06 -16.72 -8.59
N GLY A 332 -17.03 -18.03 -8.85
CA GLY A 332 -16.28 -18.60 -9.96
C GLY A 332 -16.83 -18.23 -11.34
N PRO A 333 -16.15 -18.64 -12.41
CA PRO A 333 -16.54 -18.35 -13.78
C PRO A 333 -17.73 -19.18 -14.30
N ILE A 334 -18.13 -20.25 -13.61
CA ILE A 334 -19.21 -21.11 -14.10
C ILE A 334 -20.57 -20.57 -13.65
N ASN A 335 -21.41 -20.21 -14.62
CA ASN A 335 -22.79 -19.81 -14.40
C ASN A 335 -23.57 -20.92 -13.67
N SER A 336 -23.85 -20.75 -12.37
CA SER A 336 -24.93 -21.50 -11.74
C SER A 336 -26.26 -20.90 -12.23
N ALA A 337 -26.71 -21.40 -13.36
CA ALA A 337 -27.98 -21.08 -13.98
C ALA A 337 -29.13 -21.55 -13.08
N ASN A 338 -29.42 -20.80 -12.02
CA ASN A 338 -30.64 -20.88 -11.23
C ASN A 338 -30.99 -19.50 -10.65
N VAL A 339 -30.80 -18.44 -11.44
CA VAL A 339 -31.38 -17.12 -11.14
C VAL A 339 -32.88 -17.18 -11.44
N ARG A 340 -33.63 -17.77 -10.50
CA ARG A 340 -35.09 -17.68 -10.46
C ARG A 340 -35.47 -16.21 -10.26
N ARG A 341 -36.17 -15.66 -11.27
CA ARG A 341 -36.97 -14.41 -11.28
C ARG A 341 -36.20 -13.08 -11.23
N LYS A 342 -36.29 -12.36 -12.36
CA LYS A 342 -36.44 -10.90 -12.50
C LYS A 342 -36.04 -10.07 -11.26
N SER A 343 -34.76 -10.03 -10.93
CA SER A 343 -34.19 -8.88 -10.23
C SER A 343 -33.84 -7.83 -11.28
N THR A 344 -34.07 -6.56 -10.99
CA THR A 344 -33.60 -5.46 -11.82
C THR A 344 -32.10 -5.60 -12.05
N MET A 345 -31.64 -5.55 -13.30
CA MET A 345 -30.22 -5.56 -13.69
C MET A 345 -29.51 -4.34 -13.09
N LYS A 346 -29.11 -4.44 -11.82
CA LYS A 346 -28.37 -3.41 -11.10
C LYS A 346 -26.93 -3.87 -10.98
N TYR A 347 -26.02 -3.06 -11.51
CA TYR A 347 -24.60 -3.25 -11.33
C TYR A 347 -24.18 -2.86 -9.91
N VAL A 348 -23.25 -3.63 -9.36
CA VAL A 348 -22.64 -3.43 -8.04
C VAL A 348 -21.14 -3.60 -8.18
N TRP A 349 -20.38 -2.87 -7.36
CA TRP A 349 -18.94 -2.97 -7.27
C TRP A 349 -18.51 -4.03 -6.27
N SER A 350 -17.53 -4.85 -6.65
CA SER A 350 -16.70 -5.65 -5.75
C SER A 350 -15.24 -5.25 -5.96
N VAL A 351 -14.55 -4.82 -4.91
CA VAL A 351 -13.10 -4.61 -4.99
C VAL A 351 -12.44 -5.99 -4.92
N LEU A 352 -11.55 -6.26 -5.87
CA LEU A 352 -10.76 -7.49 -5.95
C LEU A 352 -9.35 -7.18 -5.49
N ASP A 353 -8.84 -8.01 -4.60
CA ASP A 353 -7.45 -7.93 -4.19
C ASP A 353 -6.53 -8.38 -5.35
N ALA A 354 -5.42 -7.68 -5.54
CA ALA A 354 -4.42 -7.93 -6.57
C ALA A 354 -3.02 -7.96 -5.94
N PRO A 355 -2.05 -8.78 -6.40
CA PRO A 355 -0.76 -9.03 -5.73
C PRO A 355 -0.02 -7.79 -5.21
N GLU A 356 -0.05 -6.69 -5.95
CA GLU A 356 0.63 -5.43 -5.57
C GLU A 356 -0.07 -4.64 -4.46
N THR A 357 -1.32 -5.00 -4.19
CA THR A 357 -2.26 -4.29 -3.33
C THR A 357 -3.11 -5.24 -2.50
N GLU A 358 -2.67 -6.50 -2.38
CA GLU A 358 -3.50 -7.69 -2.17
C GLU A 358 -4.09 -7.73 -0.77
N GLY A 359 -5.13 -6.95 -0.54
CA GLY A 359 -5.64 -6.73 0.80
C GLY A 359 -4.53 -6.33 1.77
N TRP A 360 -3.57 -5.51 1.33
CA TRP A 360 -2.49 -5.06 2.21
C TRP A 360 -1.46 -6.15 2.53
N ASN A 361 -1.27 -7.14 1.64
CA ASN A 361 -0.33 -8.23 1.83
C ASN A 361 0.82 -8.21 0.79
N ALA A 362 1.84 -7.40 1.06
CA ALA A 362 3.05 -7.31 0.24
C ALA A 362 3.98 -8.55 0.32
N GLU A 363 3.55 -9.62 0.99
CA GLU A 363 4.30 -10.86 1.17
C GLU A 363 3.76 -11.99 0.29
N TYR A 364 2.93 -11.64 -0.68
CA TYR A 364 2.49 -12.54 -1.72
C TYR A 364 3.68 -13.01 -2.55
N CYS A 365 3.76 -14.31 -2.82
CA CYS A 365 4.85 -14.90 -3.61
C CYS A 365 6.26 -14.68 -3.07
N THR A 366 6.41 -14.54 -1.76
CA THR A 366 7.73 -14.50 -1.13
C THR A 366 8.36 -15.89 -1.08
N GLU A 367 9.68 -15.96 -1.31
CA GLU A 367 10.45 -17.21 -1.21
C GLU A 367 10.25 -17.89 0.15
N GLU A 368 10.08 -17.09 1.21
CA GLU A 368 9.92 -17.57 2.58
C GLU A 368 8.63 -18.38 2.79
N ARG A 369 7.56 -18.08 2.05
CA ARG A 369 6.28 -18.80 2.12
C ARG A 369 6.13 -19.88 1.03
N GLY A 370 7.14 -20.01 0.18
CA GLY A 370 7.18 -20.96 -0.93
C GLY A 370 6.23 -20.62 -2.08
N PRO A 371 6.35 -21.32 -3.21
CA PRO A 371 5.58 -21.05 -4.43
C PRO A 371 4.08 -21.32 -4.26
N THR A 372 3.69 -22.11 -3.25
CA THR A 372 2.29 -22.39 -2.93
C THR A 372 1.56 -21.18 -2.37
N ASN A 373 2.27 -20.21 -1.77
CA ASN A 373 1.66 -18.95 -1.33
C ASN A 373 1.03 -18.17 -2.50
N CYS A 374 1.66 -18.21 -3.68
CA CYS A 374 1.09 -17.70 -4.93
C CYS A 374 -0.15 -18.48 -5.38
N ILE A 375 -0.18 -19.79 -5.14
CA ILE A 375 -1.18 -20.66 -5.77
C ILE A 375 -2.41 -20.84 -4.88
N MET A 376 -2.28 -20.66 -3.57
CA MET A 376 -3.35 -20.96 -2.60
C MET A 376 -4.14 -19.73 -2.13
N GLY A 377 -3.71 -18.51 -2.46
CA GLY A 377 -4.33 -17.26 -2.01
C GLY A 377 -4.08 -16.96 -0.52
N ILE A 378 -4.61 -15.82 -0.04
CA ILE A 378 -4.34 -15.13 1.24
C ILE A 378 -4.78 -15.91 2.51
N ARG A 379 -5.10 -17.20 2.41
CA ARG A 379 -5.56 -18.00 3.55
C ARG A 379 -4.37 -18.62 4.26
N ASP A 380 -4.12 -18.19 5.50
CA ASP A 380 -3.24 -18.89 6.42
C ASP A 380 -3.82 -20.31 6.66
N GLU A 381 -3.05 -21.37 6.39
CA GLU A 381 -3.40 -22.70 6.88
C GLU A 381 -3.28 -22.69 8.41
N PRO A 382 -4.33 -23.07 9.17
CA PRO A 382 -4.19 -23.21 10.60
C PRO A 382 -3.25 -24.38 10.86
N ASN A 383 -2.10 -24.11 11.51
CA ASN A 383 -1.29 -25.16 12.09
C ASN A 383 -2.18 -26.06 12.97
N ASP A 384 -2.12 -27.36 12.68
CA ASP A 384 -2.79 -28.43 13.41
C ASP A 384 -2.48 -28.37 14.92
N LEU A 385 -3.37 -27.73 15.67
CA LEU A 385 -3.66 -28.09 17.06
C LEU A 385 -5.18 -28.08 17.21
N GLY A 386 -5.75 -29.28 17.07
CA GLY A 386 -7.17 -29.51 16.91
C GLY A 386 -8.04 -28.83 17.97
N THR A 387 -8.99 -28.03 17.50
CA THR A 387 -10.31 -27.92 18.13
C THR A 387 -11.34 -27.66 17.05
N ALA A 388 -12.08 -28.70 16.70
CA ALA A 388 -13.21 -28.62 15.78
C ALA A 388 -14.25 -27.61 16.28
N ARG A 389 -14.55 -26.55 15.52
CA ARG A 389 -15.80 -25.77 15.67
C ARG A 389 -16.37 -25.30 14.34
N LEU A 390 -17.41 -26.04 13.93
CA LEU A 390 -18.72 -25.62 13.42
C LEU A 390 -18.77 -24.56 12.29
N ALA A 391 -19.13 -25.08 11.12
CA ALA A 391 -19.83 -24.35 10.08
C ALA A 391 -21.01 -23.55 10.64
N THR A 392 -21.03 -22.25 10.32
CA THR A 392 -22.16 -21.35 9.99
C THR A 392 -22.03 -19.98 10.65
N ARG A 393 -21.81 -18.95 9.82
CA ARG A 393 -22.71 -17.78 9.75
C ARG A 393 -22.45 -16.96 8.49
N ARG A 394 -23.56 -16.61 7.83
CA ARG A 394 -23.68 -15.71 6.68
C ARG A 394 -22.71 -14.53 6.78
N ARG A 395 -22.02 -14.19 5.67
CA ARG A 395 -21.57 -12.82 5.38
C ARG A 395 -22.78 -11.90 5.59
N LYS A 396 -22.88 -11.25 6.75
CA LYS A 396 -23.54 -9.96 6.82
C LYS A 396 -22.52 -9.02 6.20
N GLY A 397 -22.66 -8.75 4.90
CA GLY A 397 -22.12 -7.50 4.38
C GLY A 397 -22.66 -6.43 5.31
N SER A 398 -21.77 -5.72 5.99
CA SER A 398 -22.15 -4.54 6.74
C SER A 398 -22.61 -3.51 5.70
N GLN A 399 -23.90 -3.53 5.38
CA GLN A 399 -24.61 -2.28 5.12
C GLN A 399 -24.45 -1.47 6.41
N GLN A 400 -23.38 -0.67 6.48
CA GLN A 400 -23.30 0.41 7.44
C GLN A 400 -24.25 1.51 6.95
N ASP A 401 -25.54 1.32 7.22
CA ASP A 401 -26.52 2.40 7.22
C ASP A 401 -26.17 3.34 8.39
N TYR A 402 -25.22 4.24 8.19
CA TYR A 402 -25.15 5.46 8.98
C TYR A 402 -26.02 6.50 8.29
N LEU A 403 -27.17 6.77 8.91
CA LEU A 403 -28.06 7.87 8.57
C LEU A 403 -27.23 9.13 8.30
N ILE A 404 -27.36 9.68 7.09
CA ILE A 404 -26.83 10.97 6.70
C ILE A 404 -27.73 12.04 7.34
N PRO A 405 -27.27 12.90 8.27
CA PRO A 405 -27.92 14.17 8.52
C PRO A 405 -27.42 15.17 7.48
N SER A 406 -28.38 15.88 6.90
CA SER A 406 -28.26 16.79 5.77
C SER A 406 -27.09 17.78 5.82
N VAL A 407 -26.52 17.99 4.64
CA VAL A 407 -25.61 19.07 4.28
C VAL A 407 -26.21 20.42 4.70
N VAL A 408 -25.68 20.99 5.78
CA VAL A 408 -25.71 22.45 5.98
C VAL A 408 -24.30 22.94 5.74
N ALA A 409 -24.10 23.54 4.58
CA ALA A 409 -22.88 24.25 4.23
C ALA A 409 -22.68 25.41 5.21
N SER A 410 -21.80 25.24 6.19
CA SER A 410 -21.23 26.37 6.92
C SER A 410 -19.89 26.73 6.29
N ASN A 411 -19.93 27.70 5.37
CA ASN A 411 -18.76 28.45 4.95
C ASN A 411 -18.16 29.16 6.18
N GLY A 412 -17.06 28.63 6.70
CA GLY A 412 -16.19 29.31 7.66
C GLY A 412 -14.82 29.56 7.02
N PRO A 413 -14.18 30.73 7.20
CA PRO A 413 -13.02 31.11 6.40
C PRO A 413 -11.80 30.26 6.75
N ALA A 414 -11.05 29.91 5.71
CA ALA A 414 -9.70 29.37 5.79
C ALA A 414 -8.78 30.31 6.58
N ASN A 415 -8.59 30.04 7.87
CA ASN A 415 -7.57 30.66 8.73
C ASN A 415 -7.13 29.65 9.80
N ALA A 416 -6.42 28.61 9.37
CA ALA A 416 -5.74 27.66 10.27
C ALA A 416 -4.30 27.38 9.81
N LEU A 417 -3.67 28.36 9.14
CA LEU A 417 -2.32 28.19 8.58
C LEU A 417 -1.18 28.48 9.60
N ASP A 418 -1.45 29.07 10.77
CA ASP A 418 -0.39 29.64 11.63
C ASP A 418 -0.23 29.07 13.06
N LYS A 419 -0.56 27.79 13.30
CA LYS A 419 -0.35 27.16 14.64
C LYS A 419 0.40 25.82 14.66
N TYR A 420 1.25 25.53 13.68
CA TYR A 420 1.94 24.24 13.60
C TYR A 420 3.47 24.38 13.70
N ARG A 421 3.95 24.75 14.90
CA ARG A 421 5.28 24.31 15.36
C ARG A 421 5.07 22.98 16.06
N PHE A 422 5.80 21.94 15.64
CA PHE A 422 5.94 20.72 16.43
C PHE A 422 6.32 21.13 17.86
N ALA A 423 5.68 20.54 18.87
CA ALA A 423 6.05 20.83 20.26
C ALA A 423 7.57 20.67 20.42
N ASP A 424 8.24 21.64 21.04
CA ASP A 424 9.70 21.79 21.01
C ASP A 424 10.49 20.55 21.50
N ASN A 425 9.84 19.61 22.19
CA ASN A 425 10.45 18.43 22.82
C ASN A 425 9.96 17.08 22.23
N TRP A 426 9.40 17.07 21.02
CA TRP A 426 8.82 15.86 20.41
C TRP A 426 9.80 14.68 20.27
N ILE A 427 10.99 14.96 19.76
CA ILE A 427 12.02 13.95 19.47
C ILE A 427 12.55 13.37 20.77
N GLU A 428 12.80 14.23 21.76
CA GLU A 428 13.30 13.88 23.09
C GLU A 428 12.37 12.91 23.82
N ARG A 429 11.06 12.97 23.56
CA ARG A 429 10.11 12.03 24.18
C ARG A 429 10.06 10.64 23.54
N ASN A 430 10.32 10.55 22.23
CA ASN A 430 10.07 9.32 21.48
C ASN A 430 11.35 8.58 21.08
N PHE A 431 12.49 9.25 21.05
CA PHE A 431 13.75 8.73 20.51
C PHE A 431 14.92 8.87 21.50
N ARG A 432 14.62 8.90 22.80
CA ARG A 432 15.61 9.10 23.85
C ARG A 432 16.45 7.86 24.16
N LEU A 433 15.81 6.69 24.02
CA LEU A 433 16.39 5.38 24.24
C LEU A 433 16.34 4.58 22.94
N ARG A 434 17.40 3.85 22.62
CA ARG A 434 17.42 2.91 21.48
C ARG A 434 18.30 1.71 21.78
N VAL A 435 17.78 0.51 21.52
CA VAL A 435 18.56 -0.73 21.71
C VAL A 435 19.56 -0.87 20.56
N MET A 436 20.78 -1.28 20.90
CA MET A 436 21.81 -1.61 19.90
C MET A 436 21.96 -3.12 19.79
N GLN A 437 22.14 -3.80 20.92
CA GLN A 437 22.17 -5.26 20.95
C GLN A 437 21.33 -5.76 22.12
N GLY A 438 20.30 -6.57 21.82
CA GLY A 438 19.40 -7.12 22.83
C GLY A 438 20.16 -7.82 23.96
N GLY A 439 19.85 -7.45 25.20
CA GLY A 439 20.47 -7.96 26.43
C GLY A 439 21.91 -7.51 26.67
N ARG A 440 22.51 -6.71 25.78
CA ARG A 440 23.95 -6.35 25.84
C ARG A 440 24.22 -4.85 25.79
N SER A 441 23.53 -4.09 24.94
CA SER A 441 23.70 -2.64 24.93
C SER A 441 22.51 -1.84 24.41
N PHE A 442 22.36 -0.64 24.97
CA PHE A 442 21.41 0.38 24.51
C PHE A 442 22.01 1.77 24.68
N PHE A 443 21.48 2.72 23.92
CA PHE A 443 21.87 4.13 23.96
C PHE A 443 20.83 4.97 24.71
N LEU A 444 21.33 5.97 25.44
CA LEU A 444 20.58 7.01 26.13
C LEU A 444 21.03 8.39 25.65
N ILE A 445 20.08 9.25 25.30
CA ILE A 445 20.31 10.65 24.97
C ILE A 445 19.76 11.52 26.09
N THR A 446 20.64 12.29 26.71
CA THR A 446 20.30 13.14 27.85
C THR A 446 19.65 14.45 27.39
N ASP A 447 19.01 15.20 28.31
CA ASP A 447 18.43 16.52 27.99
C ASP A 447 19.48 17.53 27.54
N GLY A 448 20.74 17.36 27.98
CA GLY A 448 21.88 18.15 27.52
C GLY A 448 22.39 17.79 26.12
N GLY A 449 21.78 16.79 25.48
CA GLY A 449 22.16 16.30 24.15
C GLY A 449 23.42 15.44 24.11
N PHE A 450 23.87 14.92 25.27
CA PHE A 450 24.96 13.94 25.34
C PHE A 450 24.44 12.53 25.04
N THR A 451 25.24 11.76 24.31
CA THR A 451 24.94 10.37 23.95
C THR A 451 25.78 9.42 24.79
N PHE A 452 25.11 8.48 25.47
CA PHE A 452 25.74 7.44 26.26
C PHE A 452 25.31 6.05 25.77
N GLU A 453 26.22 5.09 25.75
CA GLU A 453 25.95 3.67 25.56
C GLU A 453 26.09 2.95 26.90
N TYR A 454 25.04 2.25 27.34
CA TYR A 454 25.14 1.30 28.43
C TYR A 454 25.51 -0.06 27.85
N LEU A 455 26.74 -0.51 28.11
CA LEU A 455 27.31 -1.70 27.48
C LEU A 455 27.69 -2.74 28.52
N TYR A 456 27.33 -4.00 28.25
CA TYR A 456 27.85 -5.16 28.96
C TYR A 456 29.10 -5.69 28.28
N THR A 457 30.23 -5.56 28.96
CA THR A 457 31.52 -6.08 28.49
C THR A 457 32.27 -6.66 29.68
N GLU A 458 33.01 -7.76 29.47
CA GLU A 458 33.86 -8.38 30.50
C GLU A 458 33.12 -8.65 31.84
N HIS A 459 31.86 -9.08 31.76
CA HIS A 459 30.98 -9.34 32.91
C HIS A 459 30.61 -8.11 33.77
N THR A 460 30.84 -6.90 33.27
CA THR A 460 30.53 -5.65 33.97
C THR A 460 29.69 -4.73 33.08
N TRP A 461 28.81 -3.95 33.70
CA TRP A 461 28.05 -2.90 33.04
C TRP A 461 28.81 -1.58 33.13
N ILE A 462 28.98 -0.90 31.99
CA ILE A 462 29.65 0.39 31.91
C ILE A 462 28.85 1.39 31.10
N TRP A 463 28.98 2.68 31.45
CA TRP A 463 28.49 3.79 30.63
C TRP A 463 29.64 4.33 29.78
N LEU A 464 29.49 4.26 28.46
CA LEU A 464 30.42 4.83 27.49
C LEU A 464 29.83 6.12 26.93
N ARG A 465 30.62 7.19 26.93
CA ARG A 465 30.23 8.48 26.36
C ARG A 465 30.67 8.59 24.91
N HIS A 466 29.76 9.04 24.04
CA HIS A 466 30.02 9.22 22.61
C HIS A 466 30.00 10.71 22.29
N ASP A 467 31.17 11.32 22.19
CA ASP A 467 31.30 12.74 21.92
C ASP A 467 31.06 13.08 20.45
N TYR A 468 30.27 14.13 20.24
CA TYR A 468 30.06 14.80 18.95
C TYR A 468 30.02 16.32 19.19
N PRO A 469 30.52 17.16 18.27
CA PRO A 469 30.60 18.61 18.49
C PRO A 469 29.25 19.30 18.69
N ALA A 470 28.17 18.77 18.11
CA ALA A 470 26.82 19.29 18.27
C ALA A 470 26.01 18.42 19.24
N ALA A 471 25.09 19.04 19.97
CA ALA A 471 24.12 18.33 20.80
C ALA A 471 23.22 17.43 19.94
N ILE A 472 23.01 16.20 20.42
CA ILE A 472 22.16 15.18 19.78
C ILE A 472 20.75 15.25 20.39
N LYS A 473 19.71 15.27 19.55
CA LYS A 473 18.30 15.33 19.97
C LYS A 473 17.64 13.97 20.19
N GLY A 474 18.04 12.95 19.42
CA GLY A 474 17.37 11.65 19.46
C GLY A 474 18.05 10.58 18.60
N ALA A 475 17.87 9.32 18.99
CA ALA A 475 18.31 8.11 18.32
C ALA A 475 17.12 7.51 17.56
N VAL A 476 17.16 7.68 16.25
CA VAL A 476 16.00 7.46 15.37
C VAL A 476 16.04 6.14 14.63
N GLY A 477 17.13 5.39 14.72
CA GLY A 477 17.21 4.08 14.09
C GLY A 477 18.48 3.32 14.43
N ASN A 478 18.44 2.03 14.14
CA ASN A 478 19.54 1.09 14.25
C ASN A 478 19.57 0.22 13.01
N TYR A 479 20.75 0.00 12.44
CA TYR A 479 20.91 -0.99 11.38
C TYR A 479 22.33 -1.56 11.37
N ASN A 480 22.43 -2.89 11.42
CA ASN A 480 23.68 -3.66 11.29
C ASN A 480 24.86 -3.14 12.14
N GLY A 481 24.63 -2.83 13.42
CA GLY A 481 25.69 -2.34 14.31
C GLY A 481 25.91 -0.82 14.28
N SER A 482 25.15 -0.09 13.45
CA SER A 482 25.24 1.36 13.31
C SER A 482 24.02 2.05 13.93
N LEU A 483 24.28 3.08 14.73
CA LEU A 483 23.25 3.92 15.35
C LEU A 483 23.00 5.17 14.51
N TYR A 484 21.74 5.49 14.28
CA TYR A 484 21.30 6.67 13.54
C TYR A 484 20.75 7.71 14.51
N VAL A 485 21.36 8.90 14.53
CA VAL A 485 21.01 9.98 15.44
C VAL A 485 20.75 11.28 14.70
N ILE A 486 20.01 12.18 15.33
CA ILE A 486 19.70 13.51 14.80
C ILE A 486 20.30 14.57 15.70
N ASP A 487 21.00 15.54 15.12
CA ASP A 487 21.53 16.69 15.86
C ASP A 487 20.46 17.79 16.09
N THR A 488 20.84 18.87 16.78
CA THR A 488 19.94 20.02 17.01
C THR A 488 19.47 20.71 15.73
N ALA A 489 20.25 20.66 14.65
CA ALA A 489 19.93 21.23 13.34
C ALA A 489 18.99 20.34 12.50
N GLY A 490 18.79 19.08 12.89
CA GLY A 490 18.01 18.10 12.13
C GLY A 490 18.85 17.28 11.16
N SER A 491 20.18 17.31 11.25
CA SER A 491 21.07 16.50 10.42
C SER A 491 21.05 15.04 10.91
N LEU A 492 20.83 14.11 10.00
CA LEU A 492 21.00 12.68 10.24
C LEU A 492 22.49 12.31 10.24
N LEU A 493 22.94 11.67 11.33
CA LEU A 493 24.31 11.21 11.53
C LEU A 493 24.30 9.71 11.82
N ILE A 494 25.28 8.98 11.28
CA ILE A 494 25.56 7.59 11.65
C ILE A 494 26.71 7.58 12.65
N ARG A 495 26.53 6.81 13.71
CA ARG A 495 27.58 6.37 14.60
C ARG A 495 27.86 4.89 14.36
N GLU A 496 29.05 4.59 13.87
CA GLU A 496 29.43 3.21 13.56
C GLU A 496 30.85 2.86 13.98
N ARG A 497 31.12 1.56 14.05
CA ARG A 497 32.46 1.02 14.27
C ARG A 497 33.08 0.68 12.92
N SER A 498 34.16 1.37 12.57
CA SER A 498 34.93 1.13 11.35
C SER A 498 36.31 0.57 11.74
N GLY A 499 36.44 -0.76 11.71
CA GLY A 499 37.61 -1.46 12.22
C GLY A 499 37.76 -1.28 13.75
N ASN A 500 38.92 -0.80 14.20
CA ASN A 500 39.17 -0.53 15.62
C ASN A 500 38.74 0.87 16.07
N GLN A 501 38.29 1.72 15.13
CA GLN A 501 37.94 3.11 15.42
C GLN A 501 36.45 3.35 15.30
N LEU A 502 36.02 4.38 16.01
CA LEU A 502 34.66 4.81 16.14
C LEU A 502 34.49 6.06 15.25
N ALA A 503 33.61 5.97 14.26
CA ALA A 503 33.41 7.01 13.25
C ALA A 503 32.02 7.64 13.32
N TRP A 504 31.96 8.90 12.91
CA TRP A 504 30.73 9.67 12.67
C TRP A 504 30.61 9.97 11.18
N ILE A 505 29.46 9.68 10.57
CA ILE A 505 29.20 9.94 9.15
C ILE A 505 27.98 10.86 9.04
N ASN A 506 28.12 11.99 8.36
CA ASN A 506 27.00 12.89 8.10
C ASN A 506 26.20 12.42 6.89
N CYS A 507 25.01 11.86 7.14
CA CYS A 507 24.14 11.33 6.08
C CYS A 507 23.37 12.42 5.33
N THR A 508 23.21 13.58 5.96
CA THR A 508 22.51 14.73 5.35
C THR A 508 23.33 15.33 4.21
N ALA A 509 24.66 15.17 4.26
CA ALA A 509 25.56 15.67 3.23
C ALA A 509 25.48 14.90 1.90
N PHE A 510 24.86 13.71 1.87
CA PHE A 510 24.66 12.97 0.63
C PHE A 510 23.66 13.67 -0.30
N LYS A 511 23.74 13.36 -1.60
CA LYS A 511 22.84 13.93 -2.62
C LYS A 511 21.37 13.64 -2.27
N LYS A 512 20.53 14.68 -2.33
CA LYS A 512 19.11 14.65 -1.92
C LYS A 512 18.89 14.40 -0.41
N GLY A 513 19.93 14.52 0.42
CA GLY A 513 19.79 14.50 1.87
C GLY A 513 18.98 15.69 2.36
N GLY A 514 18.10 15.44 3.32
CA GLY A 514 17.22 16.45 3.93
C GLY A 514 17.28 16.38 5.44
N GLN A 515 16.82 17.47 6.09
CA GLN A 515 16.70 17.50 7.55
C GLN A 515 15.57 16.57 8.01
N VAL A 516 15.85 15.80 9.05
CA VAL A 516 14.95 14.79 9.63
C VAL A 516 14.44 15.26 10.99
N THR A 517 13.21 14.88 11.32
CA THR A 517 12.51 15.20 12.58
C THR A 517 11.95 13.97 13.30
N GLY A 518 12.09 12.78 12.71
CA GLY A 518 11.68 11.52 13.31
C GLY A 518 12.12 10.34 12.44
N GLY A 519 12.14 9.16 13.03
CA GLY A 519 12.45 7.91 12.32
C GLY A 519 11.51 6.79 12.72
N PRO A 520 11.88 5.55 12.42
CA PRO A 520 11.04 4.41 12.71
C PRO A 520 10.81 4.18 14.20
N PRO A 521 9.62 3.69 14.56
CA PRO A 521 9.27 3.43 15.95
C PRO A 521 10.15 2.33 16.57
N TRP A 522 10.46 1.29 15.78
CA TRP A 522 11.17 0.10 16.19
C TRP A 522 12.18 -0.31 15.11
N ASP A 523 13.27 -0.95 15.51
CA ASP A 523 14.30 -1.46 14.59
C ASP A 523 14.08 -2.92 14.18
N GLY A 524 13.12 -3.61 14.81
CA GLY A 524 12.94 -5.05 14.67
C GLY A 524 12.03 -5.63 15.75
N ILE A 525 11.69 -6.91 15.61
CA ILE A 525 11.03 -7.69 16.66
C ILE A 525 12.09 -8.09 17.69
N PRO A 526 11.88 -7.85 19.00
CA PRO A 526 12.82 -8.25 20.05
C PRO A 526 13.20 -9.74 19.94
N GLY A 527 14.48 -10.06 20.03
CA GLY A 527 14.98 -11.44 19.97
C GLY A 527 15.16 -12.04 18.58
N ARG A 528 14.66 -11.38 17.52
CA ARG A 528 14.83 -11.83 16.14
C ARG A 528 15.88 -11.02 15.40
N ALA A 529 16.84 -11.71 14.80
CA ALA A 529 17.79 -11.08 13.89
C ALA A 529 17.06 -10.65 12.60
N LEU A 530 17.29 -9.40 12.17
CA LEU A 530 16.86 -8.98 10.83
C LEU A 530 17.70 -9.69 9.78
N LYS A 531 17.03 -10.21 8.75
CA LYS A 531 17.67 -10.72 7.54
C LYS A 531 18.16 -9.51 6.75
N VAL A 532 19.47 -9.44 6.50
CA VAL A 532 20.06 -8.35 5.72
C VAL A 532 19.83 -8.61 4.23
N THR A 533 19.19 -7.67 3.55
CA THR A 533 18.93 -7.75 2.09
C THR A 533 19.71 -6.66 1.33
N PRO A 534 19.95 -6.83 0.02
CA PRO A 534 20.63 -5.81 -0.79
C PRO A 534 19.80 -4.53 -0.99
N GLU A 535 18.54 -4.49 -0.54
CA GLU A 535 17.58 -3.40 -0.74
C GLU A 535 17.08 -2.75 0.56
N ASP A 536 17.70 -3.12 1.69
CA ASP A 536 17.37 -2.59 3.01
C ASP A 536 17.47 -1.07 3.06
N ALA A 537 16.42 -0.46 3.61
CA ALA A 537 16.29 0.97 3.78
C ALA A 537 15.67 1.32 5.14
N LEU A 538 16.04 2.48 5.66
CA LEU A 538 15.39 3.10 6.82
C LEU A 538 14.51 4.26 6.36
N PHE A 539 13.38 4.45 7.02
CA PHE A 539 12.43 5.51 6.68
C PHE A 539 12.43 6.64 7.71
N PHE A 540 12.40 7.87 7.23
CA PHE A 540 12.53 9.07 8.07
C PHE A 540 11.47 10.11 7.74
N VAL A 541 11.07 10.90 8.73
CA VAL A 541 10.15 12.03 8.53
C VAL A 541 10.96 13.31 8.41
N SER A 542 10.91 13.95 7.25
CA SER A 542 11.58 15.24 7.04
C SER A 542 10.92 16.38 7.82
N LYS A 543 11.66 17.48 8.04
CA LYS A 543 11.12 18.70 8.65
C LYS A 543 9.91 19.29 7.92
N ASN A 544 9.78 19.01 6.62
CA ASN A 544 8.66 19.46 5.80
C ASN A 544 7.47 18.48 5.83
N GLY A 545 7.56 17.38 6.57
CA GLY A 545 6.51 16.37 6.69
C GLY A 545 6.40 15.43 5.49
N ARG A 546 7.50 15.20 4.76
CA ARG A 546 7.64 14.16 3.73
C ARG A 546 8.29 12.92 4.31
N LEU A 547 7.92 11.75 3.80
CA LEU A 547 8.60 10.49 4.05
C LEU A 547 9.86 10.40 3.18
N LEU A 548 10.98 10.08 3.80
CA LEU A 548 12.27 9.90 3.13
C LEU A 548 12.71 8.46 3.32
N GLN A 549 13.08 7.79 2.23
CA GLN A 549 13.73 6.49 2.26
C GLN A 549 15.25 6.69 2.16
N PHE A 550 15.98 6.08 3.08
CA PHE A 550 17.44 6.06 3.10
C PHE A 550 17.93 4.63 2.93
N THR A 551 18.45 4.30 1.73
CA THR A 551 19.04 2.98 1.47
C THR A 551 20.29 2.80 2.30
N VAL A 552 20.35 1.74 3.11
CA VAL A 552 21.46 1.42 4.03
C VAL A 552 22.20 0.15 3.63
N ALA A 553 21.58 -0.69 2.80
CA ALA A 553 22.15 -1.93 2.30
C ALA A 553 23.55 -1.73 1.70
N LEU A 554 24.48 -2.62 2.10
CA LEU A 554 25.85 -2.69 1.57
C LEU A 554 26.62 -1.35 1.62
N ARG A 555 26.25 -0.42 2.52
CA ARG A 555 26.80 0.95 2.61
C ARG A 555 26.62 1.80 1.34
N LYS A 556 25.65 1.46 0.48
CA LYS A 556 25.31 2.23 -0.72
C LYS A 556 24.29 3.33 -0.41
N PHE A 557 24.69 4.29 0.43
CA PHE A 557 23.82 5.33 0.95
C PHE A 557 23.17 6.18 -0.15
N LYS A 558 21.83 6.15 -0.21
CA LYS A 558 21.04 6.89 -1.20
C LYS A 558 19.73 7.37 -0.58
N TRP A 559 19.43 8.65 -0.79
CA TRP A 559 18.14 9.24 -0.43
C TRP A 559 17.13 9.14 -1.58
N LYS A 560 15.91 8.76 -1.25
CA LYS A 560 14.71 8.86 -2.10
C LYS A 560 13.64 9.63 -1.32
N ASP A 561 13.02 10.61 -1.99
CA ASP A 561 11.89 11.37 -1.44
C ASP A 561 10.60 10.67 -1.85
N CYS A 562 9.95 10.01 -0.89
CA CYS A 562 8.70 9.28 -1.04
C CYS A 562 7.48 10.19 -1.03
N GLN A 563 7.68 11.51 -1.00
CA GLN A 563 6.63 12.53 -0.86
C GLN A 563 5.83 12.35 0.45
N ASN A 564 4.64 12.95 0.49
CA ASN A 564 3.71 12.88 1.59
C ASN A 564 2.34 12.43 1.05
N PRO A 565 1.46 11.87 1.91
CA PRO A 565 0.12 11.51 1.47
C PRO A 565 -0.63 12.70 0.86
N PRO A 566 -1.59 12.46 -0.05
CA PRO A 566 -2.40 13.52 -0.63
C PRO A 566 -3.06 14.37 0.47
N ASN A 567 -2.94 15.69 0.37
CA ASN A 567 -3.58 16.68 1.25
C ASN A 567 -3.10 16.73 2.71
N THR A 568 -2.05 16.00 3.12
CA THR A 568 -1.54 16.06 4.50
C THR A 568 -0.04 15.80 4.58
N ARG A 569 0.59 16.28 5.65
CA ARG A 569 2.00 16.00 5.96
C ARG A 569 2.10 14.77 6.86
N VAL A 570 3.20 14.02 6.75
CA VAL A 570 3.52 12.91 7.65
C VAL A 570 3.86 13.47 9.02
N ALA A 571 3.20 12.98 10.07
CA ALA A 571 3.46 13.34 11.46
C ALA A 571 4.42 12.35 12.13
N CYS A 572 4.17 11.05 11.98
CA CYS A 572 4.99 9.99 12.55
C CYS A 572 4.88 8.69 11.73
N ILE A 573 5.87 7.80 11.92
CA ILE A 573 5.88 6.45 11.38
C ILE A 573 5.32 5.50 12.45
N ILE A 574 4.35 4.66 12.07
CA ILE A 574 3.72 3.66 12.92
C ILE A 574 4.41 2.31 12.79
N ASP A 575 4.85 2.00 11.58
CA ASP A 575 5.57 0.78 11.26
C ASP A 575 6.44 0.99 10.02
N GLN A 576 7.60 0.33 10.00
CA GLN A 576 8.47 0.22 8.83
C GLN A 576 8.73 -1.25 8.52
N GLU A 577 7.92 -1.81 7.64
CA GLU A 577 8.13 -3.16 7.12
C GLU A 577 8.09 -4.30 8.17
N LEU A 578 7.67 -4.07 9.44
CA LEU A 578 7.54 -5.15 10.45
C LEU A 578 6.19 -5.83 10.33
N PHE A 579 5.14 -5.05 10.09
CA PHE A 579 3.80 -5.58 9.91
C PHE A 579 3.67 -6.26 8.55
N ARG A 580 4.19 -5.61 7.51
CA ARG A 580 4.17 -6.06 6.11
C ARG A 580 5.43 -5.61 5.39
N GLU A 581 6.12 -6.52 4.71
CA GLU A 581 7.26 -6.17 3.85
C GLU A 581 6.89 -5.07 2.84
N ASN A 582 7.82 -4.22 2.41
CA ASN A 582 7.60 -3.14 1.42
C ASN A 582 6.52 -2.09 1.75
N ILE A 583 5.85 -2.18 2.90
CA ILE A 583 4.82 -1.23 3.33
C ILE A 583 5.31 -0.44 4.54
N VAL A 584 5.06 0.88 4.50
CA VAL A 584 5.32 1.78 5.62
C VAL A 584 4.01 2.41 6.06
N PHE A 585 3.64 2.21 7.31
CA PHE A 585 2.44 2.82 7.90
C PHE A 585 2.79 4.13 8.59
N VAL A 586 2.01 5.18 8.35
CA VAL A 586 2.26 6.52 8.90
C VAL A 586 0.95 7.17 9.33
N VAL A 587 1.03 8.06 10.32
CA VAL A 587 -0.09 8.96 10.66
C VAL A 587 0.18 10.33 10.06
N GLY A 588 -0.82 10.87 9.37
CA GLY A 588 -0.78 12.24 8.86
C GLY A 588 -1.03 13.28 9.94
N THR A 589 -0.67 14.54 9.69
CA THR A 589 -0.93 15.67 10.61
C THR A 589 -2.42 15.91 10.90
N ASN A 590 -3.29 15.38 10.05
CA ASN A 590 -4.74 15.33 10.16
C ASN A 590 -5.26 14.16 11.04
N GLY A 591 -4.37 13.38 11.67
CA GLY A 591 -4.74 12.28 12.57
C GLY A 591 -5.31 11.06 11.86
N ARG A 592 -5.05 10.89 10.56
CA ARG A 592 -5.48 9.74 9.75
C ARG A 592 -4.33 8.79 9.47
N LEU A 593 -4.63 7.49 9.38
CA LEU A 593 -3.68 6.45 9.01
C LEU A 593 -3.52 6.35 7.49
N TYR A 594 -2.26 6.31 7.05
CA TYR A 594 -1.87 6.10 5.65
C TYR A 594 -0.86 4.98 5.55
N GLN A 595 -0.80 4.36 4.38
CA GLN A 595 0.32 3.50 3.99
C GLN A 595 1.03 4.06 2.77
N TYR A 596 2.33 3.80 2.70
CA TYR A 596 3.15 3.99 1.52
C TYR A 596 3.65 2.63 1.04
N ASN A 597 3.47 2.36 -0.25
CA ASN A 597 3.96 1.15 -0.90
C ASN A 597 5.30 1.47 -1.59
N LYS A 598 6.37 0.82 -1.13
CA LYS A 598 7.75 1.01 -1.62
C LYS A 598 7.95 0.54 -3.06
N VAL A 599 7.13 -0.41 -3.54
CA VAL A 599 7.20 -0.98 -4.89
C VAL A 599 6.51 -0.05 -5.90
N THR A 600 5.29 0.39 -5.60
CA THR A 600 4.46 1.20 -6.53
C THR A 600 4.67 2.71 -6.37
N ASP A 601 5.34 3.15 -5.31
CA ASP A 601 5.47 4.57 -4.91
C ASP A 601 4.14 5.29 -4.63
N LEU A 602 3.09 4.52 -4.34
CA LEU A 602 1.75 5.04 -4.09
C LEU A 602 1.45 5.21 -2.60
N TRP A 603 0.66 6.23 -2.33
CA TRP A 603 0.08 6.50 -1.02
C TRP A 603 -1.37 6.07 -0.97
N HIS A 604 -1.77 5.48 0.14
CA HIS A 604 -3.15 5.07 0.37
C HIS A 604 -3.64 5.50 1.75
N GLU A 605 -4.88 5.97 1.83
CA GLU A 605 -5.54 6.38 3.06
C GLU A 605 -6.43 5.26 3.57
N HIS A 606 -6.28 4.87 4.84
CA HIS A 606 -7.18 3.92 5.46
C HIS A 606 -8.52 4.55 5.76
N TYR A 607 -9.59 3.77 5.56
CA TYR A 607 -10.89 4.17 6.07
C TYR A 607 -10.82 4.28 7.59
N GLN A 608 -11.03 5.49 8.11
CA GLN A 608 -11.08 5.80 9.53
C GLN A 608 -12.36 6.58 9.77
N SER A 609 -13.08 6.22 10.84
CA SER A 609 -14.30 6.94 11.21
C SER A 609 -13.99 8.41 11.51
N GLN A 610 -14.95 9.29 11.28
CA GLN A 610 -14.75 10.73 11.50
C GLN A 610 -14.53 11.09 12.98
N HIS A 611 -15.02 10.26 13.90
CA HIS A 611 -14.86 10.46 15.34
C HIS A 611 -13.50 10.01 15.87
N LEU A 612 -12.86 9.07 15.18
CA LEU A 612 -11.55 8.58 15.56
C LEU A 612 -10.50 9.52 14.97
N ILE A 613 -9.76 10.21 15.82
CA ILE A 613 -8.59 11.02 15.42
C ILE A 613 -7.38 10.43 16.14
N LEU A 614 -6.37 10.03 15.38
CA LEU A 614 -5.15 9.46 15.93
C LEU A 614 -4.23 10.57 16.46
N SER A 615 -3.59 10.29 17.59
CA SER A 615 -2.50 11.10 18.09
C SER A 615 -1.34 11.09 17.10
N ARG A 616 -0.46 12.10 17.21
CA ARG A 616 0.73 12.18 16.36
C ARG A 616 1.84 11.25 16.84
N LEU A 617 1.62 10.43 17.88
CA LEU A 617 2.64 9.58 18.49
C LEU A 617 2.95 8.39 17.59
N PRO A 618 4.22 8.00 17.44
CA PRO A 618 4.54 6.80 16.70
C PRO A 618 3.93 5.58 17.40
N GLY A 619 3.56 4.56 16.64
CA GLY A 619 2.84 3.38 17.15
C GLY A 619 3.71 2.16 17.36
N THR A 620 3.05 1.01 17.46
CA THR A 620 3.66 -0.31 17.58
C THR A 620 2.98 -1.31 16.66
N ALA A 621 3.76 -1.91 15.76
CA ALA A 621 3.33 -3.08 15.00
C ALA A 621 3.48 -4.35 15.82
N MET A 622 2.51 -5.25 15.68
CA MET A 622 2.49 -6.57 16.29
C MET A 622 2.22 -7.60 15.21
N ARG A 623 3.10 -8.60 15.16
CA ARG A 623 2.97 -9.72 14.24
C ARG A 623 3.47 -11.01 14.89
N PRO A 624 2.66 -12.09 14.97
CA PRO A 624 3.06 -13.32 15.67
C PRO A 624 4.32 -13.98 15.06
N SER A 625 4.38 -14.04 13.73
CA SER A 625 5.52 -14.59 12.99
C SER A 625 5.67 -13.88 11.64
N SER A 626 6.88 -13.89 11.06
CA SER A 626 7.11 -13.45 9.68
C SER A 626 6.32 -14.28 8.66
N MET A 627 5.79 -15.44 9.10
CA MET A 627 4.96 -16.34 8.34
C MET A 627 3.46 -16.15 8.59
N SER A 628 3.02 -15.23 9.46
CA SER A 628 1.58 -15.03 9.71
C SER A 628 1.08 -13.81 8.97
N LEU A 629 -0.04 -13.92 8.25
CA LEU A 629 -0.64 -12.73 7.66
C LEU A 629 -1.38 -11.88 8.69
N THR A 630 -1.70 -12.45 9.83
CA THR A 630 -2.48 -11.81 10.88
C THR A 630 -1.60 -10.90 11.74
N GLY A 631 -2.14 -9.77 12.15
CA GLY A 631 -1.56 -8.98 13.24
C GLY A 631 -2.19 -7.59 13.33
N SER A 632 -1.50 -6.70 14.04
CA SER A 632 -2.12 -5.45 14.50
C SER A 632 -1.16 -4.27 14.51
N LEU A 633 -1.69 -3.08 14.26
CA LEU A 633 -1.03 -1.80 14.53
C LEU A 633 -1.70 -1.14 15.75
N PHE A 634 -0.93 -0.91 16.80
CA PHE A 634 -1.38 -0.21 18.00
C PHE A 634 -0.96 1.25 17.97
N MET A 635 -1.92 2.14 18.19
CA MET A 635 -1.78 3.59 18.16
C MET A 635 -2.57 4.20 19.31
N LEU A 636 -2.28 5.46 19.64
CA LEU A 636 -3.14 6.21 20.55
C LEU A 636 -4.04 7.18 19.78
N SER A 637 -5.28 7.32 20.21
CA SER A 637 -6.17 8.40 19.80
C SER A 637 -5.75 9.74 20.43
N GLU A 638 -6.22 10.85 19.87
CA GLU A 638 -5.88 12.21 20.33
C GLU A 638 -6.32 12.47 21.78
N ASP A 639 -7.37 11.79 22.25
CA ASP A 639 -7.86 11.82 23.63
C ASP A 639 -7.10 10.87 24.59
N GLY A 640 -6.10 10.13 24.10
CA GLY A 640 -5.24 9.26 24.92
C GLY A 640 -5.80 7.87 25.18
N GLY A 641 -6.71 7.37 24.33
CA GLY A 641 -7.16 5.98 24.31
C GLY A 641 -6.28 5.10 23.42
N LEU A 642 -6.22 3.80 23.71
CA LEU A 642 -5.56 2.80 22.86
C LEU A 642 -6.49 2.38 21.73
N VAL A 643 -5.95 2.34 20.51
CA VAL A 643 -6.64 1.96 19.29
C VAL A 643 -5.80 0.91 18.56
N GLU A 644 -6.47 -0.11 18.05
CA GLU A 644 -5.87 -1.19 17.28
C GLU A 644 -6.47 -1.19 15.87
N TYR A 645 -5.59 -1.26 14.87
CA TYR A 645 -5.97 -1.57 13.50
C TYR A 645 -5.49 -2.99 13.18
N HIS A 646 -6.42 -3.93 13.14
CA HIS A 646 -6.16 -5.38 13.11
C HIS A 646 -6.47 -5.95 11.74
N TRP A 647 -5.60 -6.81 11.22
CA TRP A 647 -5.87 -7.61 10.02
C TRP A 647 -5.93 -9.09 10.35
N ASN A 648 -6.95 -9.76 9.81
CA ASN A 648 -6.97 -11.22 9.71
C ASN A 648 -7.47 -11.66 8.32
N SER A 649 -7.21 -12.92 7.95
CA SER A 649 -7.54 -13.47 6.62
C SER A 649 -9.03 -13.71 6.38
N LEU A 650 -9.88 -13.68 7.41
CA LEU A 650 -11.30 -14.00 7.33
C LEU A 650 -12.19 -12.75 7.22
N ASP A 651 -11.93 -11.77 8.07
CA ASP A 651 -12.70 -10.53 8.27
C ASP A 651 -12.02 -9.31 7.63
N GLY A 652 -10.75 -9.44 7.23
CA GLY A 652 -9.96 -8.34 6.69
C GLY A 652 -9.55 -7.34 7.77
N TRP A 653 -9.47 -6.06 7.39
CA TRP A 653 -9.08 -5.00 8.32
C TRP A 653 -10.24 -4.54 9.20
N ASN A 654 -9.95 -4.37 10.48
CA ASN A 654 -10.91 -3.90 11.46
C ASN A 654 -10.28 -2.92 12.45
N TRP A 655 -11.04 -1.89 12.81
CA TRP A 655 -10.69 -0.96 13.88
C TRP A 655 -11.26 -1.45 15.21
N VAL A 656 -10.43 -1.48 16.25
CA VAL A 656 -10.83 -1.83 17.61
C VAL A 656 -10.38 -0.73 18.55
N GLU A 657 -11.33 -0.07 19.20
CA GLU A 657 -11.06 0.94 20.23
C GLU A 657 -11.00 0.25 21.61
N HIS A 658 -9.79 0.16 22.18
CA HIS A 658 -9.58 -0.43 23.51
C HIS A 658 -9.80 0.58 24.64
N GLY A 659 -9.69 1.87 24.35
CA GLY A 659 -9.81 2.94 25.34
C GLY A 659 -8.64 2.99 26.31
N ALA A 660 -8.90 3.46 27.53
CA ALA A 660 -7.92 3.55 28.61
C ALA A 660 -8.18 2.48 29.70
N PRO A 661 -7.20 2.20 30.59
CA PRO A 661 -7.35 1.19 31.65
C PRO A 661 -8.60 1.40 32.53
N HIS A 662 -8.87 2.64 32.94
CA HIS A 662 -10.07 3.01 33.68
C HIS A 662 -10.43 4.49 33.46
N LYS A 663 -11.60 4.91 33.95
CA LYS A 663 -12.06 6.31 33.85
C LYS A 663 -11.12 7.25 34.61
N GLY A 664 -10.74 8.37 33.99
CA GLY A 664 -9.90 9.41 34.61
C GLY A 664 -8.41 9.28 34.35
N VAL A 665 -7.95 8.19 33.73
CA VAL A 665 -6.56 8.01 33.29
C VAL A 665 -6.51 8.02 31.77
N THR A 666 -5.53 8.72 31.22
CA THR A 666 -5.21 8.73 29.78
C THR A 666 -3.85 8.12 29.56
N LEU A 667 -3.66 7.45 28.44
CA LEU A 667 -2.36 6.92 28.04
C LEU A 667 -1.48 8.08 27.53
N VAL A 668 -0.25 8.16 28.04
CA VAL A 668 0.69 9.24 27.75
C VAL A 668 1.98 8.66 27.19
N GLY A 669 2.39 9.14 26.01
CA GLY A 669 3.58 8.63 25.31
C GLY A 669 3.25 7.56 24.28
N SER A 670 4.26 7.17 23.49
CA SER A 670 4.09 6.16 22.45
C SER A 670 3.72 4.79 23.06
N PRO A 671 2.88 3.96 22.40
CA PRO A 671 2.73 2.56 22.74
C PRO A 671 4.09 1.87 22.84
N GLY A 672 4.27 1.05 23.87
CA GLY A 672 5.52 0.33 24.11
C GLY A 672 5.69 -0.89 23.19
N PRO A 673 6.76 -1.68 23.40
CA PRO A 673 6.99 -2.89 22.64
C PRO A 673 5.92 -3.96 22.91
N SER A 674 5.67 -4.78 21.88
CA SER A 674 4.80 -5.94 21.97
C SER A 674 5.61 -7.22 22.22
N PHE A 675 5.14 -8.07 23.13
CA PHE A 675 5.73 -9.39 23.43
C PHE A 675 4.77 -10.51 23.08
N GLU A 676 5.32 -11.62 22.57
CA GLU A 676 4.61 -12.86 22.21
C GLU A 676 3.36 -12.70 21.31
N GLY A 677 3.20 -11.54 20.68
CA GLY A 677 2.02 -11.22 19.88
C GLY A 677 0.73 -11.08 20.70
N ASN A 678 0.79 -10.91 22.02
CA ASN A 678 -0.40 -10.85 22.88
C ASN A 678 -0.28 -9.91 24.10
N GLN A 679 0.83 -9.18 24.26
CA GLN A 679 1.13 -8.33 25.41
C GLN A 679 1.70 -6.98 24.94
N LEU A 680 1.15 -5.88 25.43
CA LEU A 680 1.54 -4.51 25.08
C LEU A 680 1.66 -3.63 26.33
N PHE A 681 2.81 -2.98 26.51
CA PHE A 681 3.07 -2.07 27.63
C PHE A 681 2.75 -0.62 27.28
N LEU A 682 2.06 0.06 28.19
CA LEU A 682 1.57 1.42 27.99
C LEU A 682 1.85 2.27 29.23
N ILE A 683 2.20 3.53 29.00
CA ILE A 683 2.46 4.51 30.07
C ILE A 683 1.22 5.40 30.19
N SER A 684 0.90 5.79 31.41
CA SER A 684 -0.33 6.52 31.72
C SER A 684 -0.06 7.82 32.47
N SER A 685 -1.06 8.71 32.47
CA SER A 685 -0.95 10.05 33.05
C SER A 685 -0.69 10.05 34.56
N ASP A 686 -1.05 8.97 35.27
CA ASP A 686 -0.84 8.82 36.72
C ASP A 686 0.62 8.49 37.10
N GLY A 687 1.44 8.10 36.11
CA GLY A 687 2.84 7.68 36.27
C GLY A 687 3.06 6.17 36.40
N ASN A 688 2.01 5.35 36.21
CA ASN A 688 2.07 3.88 36.24
C ASN A 688 2.26 3.27 34.84
N VAL A 689 2.86 2.08 34.81
CA VAL A 689 2.85 1.18 33.66
C VAL A 689 1.63 0.28 33.71
N TYR A 690 0.92 0.19 32.60
CA TYR A 690 -0.17 -0.77 32.40
C TYR A 690 0.20 -1.77 31.31
N LEU A 691 -0.18 -3.03 31.53
CA LEU A 691 -0.03 -4.11 30.56
C LEU A 691 -1.41 -4.42 29.97
N ARG A 692 -1.54 -4.25 28.65
CA ARG A 692 -2.67 -4.73 27.86
C ARG A 692 -2.34 -6.13 27.35
N TYR A 693 -3.13 -7.14 27.69
CA TYR A 693 -2.83 -8.52 27.30
C TYR A 693 -4.07 -9.31 26.90
N VAL A 694 -3.89 -10.34 26.07
CA VAL A 694 -4.97 -11.27 25.69
C VAL A 694 -5.04 -12.41 26.69
N ASP A 695 -6.20 -12.57 27.33
CA ASP A 695 -6.53 -13.73 28.16
C ASP A 695 -7.59 -14.59 27.44
N GLN A 696 -7.21 -15.81 27.05
CA GLN A 696 -7.98 -16.75 26.23
C GLN A 696 -8.39 -16.18 24.86
N THR A 697 -9.35 -15.24 24.84
CA THR A 697 -9.88 -14.56 23.64
C THR A 697 -10.27 -13.10 23.91
N ALA A 698 -10.15 -12.63 25.16
CA ALA A 698 -10.57 -11.29 25.55
C ALA A 698 -9.35 -10.49 26.02
N TRP A 699 -9.28 -9.25 25.55
CA TRP A 699 -8.24 -8.35 25.99
C TRP A 699 -8.53 -7.82 27.40
N LYS A 700 -7.55 -7.90 28.31
CA LYS A 700 -7.60 -7.41 29.71
C LYS A 700 -6.48 -6.42 30.03
N TRP A 701 -6.60 -5.72 31.16
CA TRP A 701 -5.63 -4.76 31.68
C TRP A 701 -5.01 -5.27 32.98
N LYS A 702 -3.72 -5.04 33.16
CA LYS A 702 -2.95 -5.27 34.39
C LYS A 702 -2.24 -3.99 34.78
N ASN A 703 -2.24 -3.66 36.07
CA ASN A 703 -1.47 -2.55 36.60
C ASN A 703 -0.10 -3.06 37.08
N CYS A 704 0.98 -2.52 36.51
CA CYS A 704 2.36 -2.85 36.88
C CYS A 704 3.00 -1.77 37.78
N GLY A 705 2.31 -0.67 38.05
CA GLY A 705 2.81 0.43 38.88
C GLY A 705 4.11 1.05 38.34
N PHE A 706 5.02 1.39 39.25
CA PHE A 706 6.35 1.92 39.01
C PHE A 706 7.34 1.30 40.01
N PRO A 707 8.66 1.30 39.74
CA PRO A 707 9.62 0.68 40.65
C PRO A 707 9.67 1.42 41.99
N TYR A 708 9.17 0.78 43.05
CA TYR A 708 9.16 1.33 44.42
C TYR A 708 10.34 0.78 45.24
N ILE A 709 11.11 1.67 45.86
CA ILE A 709 12.16 1.32 46.82
C ILE A 709 11.69 1.76 48.21
N LYS A 710 11.36 0.80 49.08
CA LYS A 710 11.08 1.09 50.48
C LYS A 710 12.41 1.23 51.24
N ASN A 711 12.75 2.44 51.66
CA ASN A 711 13.83 2.63 52.64
C ASN A 711 13.34 2.09 54.00
N MET A 712 13.81 0.90 54.38
CA MET A 712 13.61 0.35 55.73
C MET A 712 14.55 1.06 56.71
N ASN A 713 14.19 2.27 57.12
CA ASN A 713 14.67 2.87 58.37
C ASN A 713 13.47 3.00 59.30
N ASP A 714 13.11 1.92 59.98
CA ASP A 714 12.98 1.91 61.44
C ASP A 714 12.69 0.49 61.95
N ASP A 715 13.56 0.05 62.85
CA ASP A 715 13.46 -1.05 63.81
C ASP A 715 13.01 -2.44 63.36
N GLN A 716 13.99 -3.30 63.05
CA GLN A 716 14.35 -4.43 63.93
C GLN A 716 15.64 -5.12 63.47
N ARG A 717 16.56 -5.28 64.43
CA ARG A 717 17.86 -5.93 64.26
C ARG A 717 17.72 -7.45 64.05
N GLN A 718 18.68 -7.97 63.28
CA GLN A 718 19.09 -9.38 63.13
C GLN A 718 18.12 -10.31 62.37
N GLU A 719 18.35 -10.51 61.08
CA GLU A 719 18.91 -11.77 60.53
C GLU A 719 19.11 -11.70 58.99
N LYS A 720 20.30 -12.09 58.51
CA LYS A 720 20.68 -12.42 57.12
C LYS A 720 20.34 -11.42 55.99
N VAL A 721 21.40 -10.72 55.55
CA VAL A 721 21.48 -9.91 54.33
C VAL A 721 21.15 -10.75 53.08
N ARG A 722 19.91 -10.63 52.61
CA ARG A 722 19.53 -10.70 51.19
C ARG A 722 18.58 -9.53 50.97
N GLN A 723 18.93 -8.63 50.05
CA GLN A 723 18.04 -7.57 49.57
C GLN A 723 16.72 -8.20 49.12
N LYS A 724 15.69 -8.14 49.98
CA LYS A 724 14.38 -8.72 49.70
C LYS A 724 13.50 -7.59 49.15
N TRP A 725 13.59 -7.40 47.83
CA TRP A 725 12.60 -6.64 47.08
C TRP A 725 11.22 -7.16 47.46
N ILE A 726 10.28 -6.28 47.82
CA ILE A 726 8.87 -6.67 47.83
C ILE A 726 8.54 -6.91 46.36
N GLN A 727 8.22 -8.15 46.03
CA GLN A 727 8.03 -8.64 44.66
C GLN A 727 6.66 -8.11 44.18
N ASP A 728 6.62 -6.86 43.74
CA ASP A 728 5.40 -6.22 43.22
C ASP A 728 5.15 -6.74 41.80
N PHE A 729 4.31 -7.77 41.71
CA PHE A 729 3.83 -8.32 40.44
C PHE A 729 2.80 -7.40 39.80
N CYS A 730 2.70 -7.40 38.47
CA CYS A 730 1.55 -6.77 37.82
C CYS A 730 0.25 -7.46 38.26
N VAL A 731 -0.69 -6.69 38.81
CA VAL A 731 -1.94 -7.21 39.40
C VAL A 731 -3.09 -7.09 38.40
N ASP A 732 -3.89 -8.14 38.32
CA ASP A 732 -5.20 -8.11 37.64
C ASP A 732 -6.16 -7.30 38.50
N GLU A 733 -6.61 -6.13 38.02
CA GLU A 733 -7.60 -5.34 38.76
C GLU A 733 -9.02 -5.72 38.37
N ASP A 734 -9.75 -6.32 39.33
CA ASP A 734 -11.19 -6.08 39.47
C ASP A 734 -11.33 -4.69 40.13
N PHE A 735 -11.74 -3.67 39.35
CA PHE A 735 -11.81 -2.26 39.76
C PHE A 735 -12.86 -1.92 40.86
N SER A 736 -13.17 -2.86 41.75
CA SER A 736 -14.00 -2.62 42.93
C SER A 736 -13.18 -2.84 44.20
N THR A 737 -13.03 -1.76 44.97
CA THR A 737 -12.59 -1.70 46.38
C THR A 737 -11.09 -1.88 46.66
N ASN A 738 -10.32 -0.79 46.54
CA ASN A 738 -9.55 -0.20 47.63
C ASN A 738 -8.72 1.00 47.13
N TYR A 739 -9.38 2.13 46.89
CA TYR A 739 -8.72 3.42 47.10
C TYR A 739 -8.55 3.60 48.61
N LYS A 740 -7.51 2.99 49.17
CA LYS A 740 -6.88 3.62 50.33
C LYS A 740 -5.93 4.64 49.73
N GLU A 741 -6.30 5.92 49.85
CA GLU A 741 -5.34 7.01 49.77
C GLU A 741 -4.10 6.57 50.54
N SER A 742 -3.00 6.32 49.84
CA SER A 742 -1.70 6.28 50.49
C SER A 742 -1.50 7.70 51.02
N GLU A 743 -1.68 7.84 52.32
CA GLU A 743 -1.46 9.06 53.09
C GLU A 743 -0.20 9.78 52.60
N HIS A 744 -0.27 11.10 52.53
CA HIS A 744 0.88 11.98 52.43
C HIS A 744 1.92 11.56 53.47
N VAL A 745 3.01 10.94 53.03
CA VAL A 745 4.21 10.75 53.82
C VAL A 745 5.25 11.69 53.26
N ASP A 746 5.60 12.70 54.06
CA ASP A 746 6.63 13.69 53.76
C ASP A 746 7.95 12.99 53.42
N ASP A 747 8.35 13.12 52.15
CA ASP A 747 9.59 12.60 51.61
C ASP A 747 10.75 13.46 52.13
N LEU A 748 11.47 12.97 53.14
CA LEU A 748 12.74 13.55 53.60
C LEU A 748 13.92 13.23 52.65
N SER A 749 13.66 12.81 51.41
CA SER A 749 14.62 12.82 50.29
C SER A 749 14.03 13.54 49.07
N GLY A 750 13.76 14.83 49.21
CA GLY A 750 12.92 15.62 48.30
C GLY A 750 13.43 15.91 46.89
N ASN A 751 13.98 14.94 46.13
CA ASN A 751 14.33 15.16 44.72
C ASN A 751 14.23 13.95 43.77
N CYS A 752 13.72 12.78 44.20
CA CYS A 752 13.75 11.55 43.39
C CYS A 752 12.36 10.95 43.18
N ASP A 753 11.67 11.40 42.12
CA ASP A 753 10.36 10.89 41.71
C ASP A 753 10.48 9.54 40.98
N PRO A 754 10.07 8.41 41.59
CA PRO A 754 10.17 7.08 40.98
C PRO A 754 9.10 6.81 39.92
N LYS A 755 8.15 7.74 39.69
CA LYS A 755 7.12 7.56 38.67
C LYS A 755 7.70 7.55 37.28
N ILE A 756 6.95 6.93 36.37
CA ILE A 756 7.38 6.75 34.99
C ILE A 756 7.23 8.06 34.21
N ALA A 757 8.26 8.41 33.45
CA ALA A 757 8.24 9.54 32.53
C ALA A 757 7.48 9.19 31.25
N SER A 758 6.92 10.19 30.57
CA SER A 758 6.23 10.00 29.29
C SER A 758 7.22 9.81 28.11
N ILE A 759 8.20 8.93 28.30
CA ILE A 759 9.26 8.60 27.34
C ILE A 759 8.99 7.20 26.82
N ARG A 760 9.14 7.00 25.50
CA ARG A 760 8.92 5.69 24.87
C ARG A 760 9.83 4.62 25.52
N PRO A 761 9.27 3.49 25.99
CA PRO A 761 10.07 2.40 26.54
C PRO A 761 10.72 1.58 25.43
N ILE A 762 11.80 0.86 25.78
CA ILE A 762 12.54 0.01 24.82
C ILE A 762 12.52 -1.47 25.22
N PRO A 763 12.38 -2.41 24.25
CA PRO A 763 12.48 -3.84 24.51
C PRO A 763 13.95 -4.24 24.63
N PHE A 764 14.45 -4.33 25.85
CA PHE A 764 15.87 -4.61 26.08
C PHE A 764 16.26 -6.04 25.72
N SER A 765 15.38 -7.01 25.95
CA SER A 765 15.53 -8.41 25.53
C SER A 765 14.15 -9.05 25.36
N GLU A 766 14.07 -10.33 25.01
CA GLU A 766 12.80 -11.06 24.83
C GLU A 766 11.92 -11.08 26.09
N ASP A 767 12.53 -10.89 27.26
CA ASP A 767 11.91 -10.98 28.58
C ASP A 767 12.08 -9.70 29.42
N SER A 768 12.50 -8.58 28.82
CA SER A 768 12.78 -7.34 29.58
C SER A 768 12.47 -6.06 28.82
N VAL A 769 11.92 -5.09 29.55
CA VAL A 769 11.57 -3.74 29.07
C VAL A 769 12.23 -2.69 29.97
N ILE A 770 12.79 -1.65 29.35
CA ILE A 770 13.36 -0.52 30.08
C ILE A 770 12.46 0.70 29.93
N PHE A 771 12.16 1.32 31.07
CA PHE A 771 11.40 2.56 31.21
C PHE A 771 12.29 3.65 31.80
N GLU A 772 12.04 4.90 31.44
CA GLU A 772 12.66 6.04 32.09
C GLU A 772 11.76 6.58 33.22
N LEU A 773 12.36 6.90 34.36
CA LEU A 773 11.69 7.50 35.50
C LEU A 773 11.75 9.03 35.41
N ARG A 774 10.86 9.73 36.11
CA ARG A 774 10.80 11.20 36.12
C ARG A 774 12.02 11.86 36.73
N ASP A 775 12.77 11.13 37.55
CA ASP A 775 14.07 11.55 38.10
C ASP A 775 15.29 11.21 37.22
N GLY A 776 15.06 10.73 36.00
CA GLY A 776 16.08 10.42 35.01
C GLY A 776 16.83 9.10 35.25
N ARG A 777 16.47 8.30 36.25
CA ARG A 777 16.91 6.91 36.37
C ARG A 777 16.15 6.02 35.38
N LEU A 778 16.60 4.79 35.17
CA LEU A 778 15.90 3.80 34.34
C LEU A 778 15.37 2.66 35.21
N GLY A 779 14.16 2.19 34.95
CA GLY A 779 13.57 1.00 35.57
C GLY A 779 13.56 -0.16 34.59
N GLU A 780 14.04 -1.33 35.00
CA GLU A 780 13.94 -2.57 34.22
C GLU A 780 12.77 -3.42 34.73
N LEU A 781 11.78 -3.66 33.89
CA LEU A 781 10.68 -4.60 34.12
C LEU A 781 11.02 -5.91 33.42
N LYS A 782 11.14 -7.00 34.19
CA LYS A 782 11.55 -8.30 33.69
C LYS A 782 10.45 -9.35 33.90
N ARG A 783 10.32 -10.23 32.91
CA ARG A 783 9.44 -11.37 32.95
C ARG A 783 10.11 -12.54 33.69
N VAL A 784 9.42 -13.09 34.69
CA VAL A 784 9.93 -14.20 35.51
C VAL A 784 9.39 -15.54 35.01
N ASP A 785 8.09 -15.58 34.66
CA ASP A 785 7.37 -16.72 34.09
C ASP A 785 6.61 -16.29 32.84
N SER A 786 5.93 -17.20 32.12
CA SER A 786 5.20 -16.88 30.87
C SER A 786 4.14 -15.77 31.00
N THR A 787 3.69 -15.45 32.21
CA THR A 787 2.57 -14.52 32.45
C THR A 787 2.86 -13.39 33.45
N GLN A 788 4.01 -13.41 34.14
CA GLN A 788 4.29 -12.52 35.26
C GLN A 788 5.50 -11.62 35.01
N TRP A 789 5.28 -10.32 35.21
CA TRP A 789 6.28 -9.27 35.08
C TRP A 789 6.52 -8.61 36.44
N ILE A 790 7.79 -8.35 36.76
CA ILE A 790 8.22 -7.70 38.01
C ILE A 790 9.26 -6.63 37.72
N TRP A 791 9.30 -5.60 38.56
CA TRP A 791 10.41 -4.64 38.55
C TRP A 791 11.66 -5.33 39.08
N SER A 792 12.67 -5.44 38.21
CA SER A 792 13.90 -6.19 38.48
C SER A 792 14.96 -5.32 39.17
N ARG A 793 15.19 -4.11 38.65
CA ARG A 793 16.17 -3.16 39.18
C ARG A 793 15.95 -1.75 38.65
N THR A 794 16.51 -0.78 39.37
CA THR A 794 16.68 0.60 38.92
C THR A 794 18.15 0.83 38.52
N ILE A 795 18.38 1.40 37.34
CA ILE A 795 19.70 1.68 36.78
C ILE A 795 19.95 3.19 36.91
N GLY A 796 21.04 3.56 37.57
CA GLY A 796 21.50 4.94 37.63
C GLY A 796 22.03 5.41 36.28
N THR A 797 21.62 6.59 35.85
CA THR A 797 22.13 7.25 34.64
C THR A 797 23.22 8.26 35.01
N PRO A 798 24.15 8.58 34.10
CA PRO A 798 25.22 9.56 34.36
C PRO A 798 24.71 10.98 34.67
N THR A 799 23.43 11.26 34.43
CA THR A 799 22.80 12.58 34.64
C THR A 799 21.81 12.62 35.80
N SER A 800 21.47 11.49 36.41
CA SER A 800 20.55 11.48 37.55
C SER A 800 21.27 11.86 38.83
N LEU A 801 20.69 12.79 39.58
CA LEU A 801 21.19 13.22 40.90
C LEU A 801 20.73 12.28 42.04
N CYS A 802 19.94 11.25 41.71
CA CYS A 802 19.22 10.39 42.65
C CYS A 802 19.98 9.12 43.07
N MET A 803 21.29 9.07 42.85
CA MET A 803 22.15 7.95 43.22
C MET A 803 23.44 8.45 43.86
N GLU A 804 23.63 8.20 45.16
CA GLU A 804 24.86 8.56 45.90
C GLU A 804 26.03 7.56 45.73
N ASN A 805 25.87 6.39 45.09
CA ASN A 805 26.79 5.26 45.34
C ASN A 805 27.57 4.69 44.13
N TYR A 806 28.15 5.50 43.24
CA TYR A 806 29.07 4.96 42.20
C TYR A 806 30.42 5.66 42.03
N TRP A 807 30.76 6.68 42.83
CA TRP A 807 32.07 7.37 42.77
C TRP A 807 33.08 6.97 43.85
N THR A 808 32.88 5.84 44.56
CA THR A 808 33.84 5.34 45.56
C THR A 808 34.25 3.89 45.30
N ALA A 809 35.18 3.70 44.36
CA ALA A 809 36.22 2.65 44.30
C ALA A 809 36.93 2.81 42.93
N LEU A 810 38.21 3.14 42.76
CA LEU A 810 39.40 2.94 43.58
C LEU A 810 40.29 4.19 43.54
N ALA A 811 40.55 4.77 44.72
CA ALA A 811 41.85 5.32 45.05
C ALA A 811 42.39 4.47 46.21
N SER A 812 43.21 3.48 45.88
CA SER A 812 44.26 2.95 46.75
C SER A 812 45.36 2.35 45.89
#